data_AF-A0A401KPV2-F1
#
_entry.id   AF-A0A401KPV2-F1
#
_cell.length_a   1.000
_cell.length_b   1.000
_cell.length_c   1.000
_cell.angle_alpha   90.00
_cell.angle_beta   90.00
_cell.angle_gamma   90.00
#
_symmetry.space_group_name_H-M   'P 1'
#
loop_
_entity.id
_entity.type
_entity.pdbx_description
1 polymer ?
#
loop_
_entity_poly.entity_id
_entity_poly.type
_entity_poly.pdbx_seq_one_letter_code
_entity_poly.pdbx_strand_id
1 'polypeptide(L)'
;MLNIAGPELATAVSAAGGIGFIAGGNDVSNLESKFQKAEQLVKEYKAAGGSLDQNRLQLYEGPNLPVGVGFLSWGADIKVALPLIVRYRPCAVWLFAPSNSAADQVPWVEGIRAQTGGGVAIWVQVGSVEDALDAVAKLHPDVLVVQGSDGGGHGLQHSASIVSLVPEVIDQLSAETSVIPNGPIKPKIVAAGGLVDGRGVAAALTLGAEGVVMGTRFLASLEVSIPKGYQQAILDASDGGVHTIRSAVYDRVRGLLRWPPKYSPRGIVNETHRDFVTGKVTEQENYDLYQDALKKGNPGYGPNGRLATFAGTAVGLAQSEVCRMAFTQNTQQDAAKESVVTGSHTVEVDASSQEDGINGTRYDVTDMDRMGKTQQFKRNIQSFAALSFSAVLQSTWEYIMLSDYEGLQDGGLAGMLWTYVWSAIGFGFIIVSISEMASMAPTSGGQYHWVSEFASPRYQKFLSYVTGWMSVLAWQAGTASGSFLTGTIIQGLISVRDPNYDPTGWQGTLFVFAMILIAFFFNIYGAGFMARMQNVLLATHVFCWLVVVVTLWVLAPLQPAEAVFTKFENFGGWSSMGLTVMVGQLAAIYGCLSCDATAHMSEEIKDAGRYVPIAITWSYFANAILALVVLITMLFATPSVEDSLNDDTGFPFIYVFKQATNTAGVNGLTAIILIPVIISNILFNASTARQTFSFARDRGLPFSNWIAKVDEKRKLPVNSIILSCIISALLSLINIGSETAFNAIVSLNVAALMFSYSISMSCLIWRKIFHPHTLPPARWGLGRYGLAANIIGWLYVLFALFWSFWPESTPVTTETFNWSVVIFVAVFLVSLAMYVVQGRHHYDGPVTEVKRCEDL
;
A
#
# COMPACT_ATOMS: atom_id res chain seq x y z
N MET A 1 -20.39 -18.50 -28.60
CA MET A 1 -20.15 -18.41 -30.06
C MET A 1 -21.14 -19.19 -30.94
N LEU A 2 -21.82 -20.25 -30.47
CA LEU A 2 -22.84 -20.98 -31.27
C LEU A 2 -24.27 -20.46 -31.01
N ASN A 3 -24.68 -19.36 -31.65
CA ASN A 3 -26.06 -18.81 -31.70
C ASN A 3 -26.86 -18.65 -30.38
N ILE A 4 -26.28 -18.91 -29.21
CA ILE A 4 -26.93 -18.76 -27.89
C ILE A 4 -26.85 -17.32 -27.38
N ALA A 5 -25.71 -16.65 -27.60
CA ALA A 5 -25.51 -15.25 -27.23
C ALA A 5 -26.03 -14.34 -28.36
N GLY A 6 -27.31 -13.99 -28.28
CA GLY A 6 -27.96 -13.05 -29.20
C GLY A 6 -27.62 -11.58 -28.90
N PRO A 7 -28.07 -10.65 -29.76
CA PRO A 7 -27.91 -9.21 -29.57
C PRO A 7 -28.38 -8.72 -28.19
N GLU A 8 -29.51 -9.24 -27.70
CA GLU A 8 -30.13 -8.87 -26.42
C GLU A 8 -29.19 -9.14 -25.23
N LEU A 9 -28.57 -10.33 -25.20
CA LEU A 9 -27.58 -10.68 -24.16
C LEU A 9 -26.34 -9.78 -24.27
N ALA A 10 -25.81 -9.60 -25.48
CA ALA A 10 -24.59 -8.83 -25.70
C ALA A 10 -24.76 -7.36 -25.29
N THR A 11 -25.87 -6.72 -25.66
CA THR A 11 -26.12 -5.32 -25.29
C THR A 11 -26.41 -5.16 -23.80
N ALA A 12 -27.14 -6.09 -23.18
CA ALA A 12 -27.44 -6.04 -21.75
C ALA A 12 -26.17 -6.19 -20.87
N VAL A 13 -25.25 -7.09 -21.25
CA VAL A 13 -23.95 -7.21 -20.56
C VAL A 13 -23.13 -5.92 -20.70
N SER A 14 -23.18 -5.30 -21.87
CA SER A 14 -22.45 -4.05 -22.14
C SER A 14 -23.05 -2.85 -21.40
N ALA A 15 -24.39 -2.78 -21.28
CA ALA A 15 -25.10 -1.83 -20.43
C ALA A 15 -24.70 -1.98 -18.95
N ALA A 16 -24.44 -3.20 -18.50
CA ALA A 16 -24.06 -3.49 -17.13
C ALA A 16 -22.56 -3.28 -16.84
N GLY A 17 -21.77 -2.81 -17.81
CA GLY A 17 -20.33 -2.56 -17.65
C GLY A 17 -19.40 -3.72 -17.99
N GLY A 18 -19.91 -4.80 -18.56
CA GLY A 18 -19.08 -5.87 -19.16
C GLY A 18 -18.85 -5.65 -20.66
N ILE A 19 -18.19 -6.62 -21.32
CA ILE A 19 -18.08 -6.66 -22.78
C ILE A 19 -18.93 -7.83 -23.29
N GLY A 20 -20.10 -7.53 -23.86
CA GLY A 20 -20.97 -8.55 -24.41
C GLY A 20 -20.58 -8.96 -25.83
N PHE A 21 -20.66 -10.25 -26.14
CA PHE A 21 -20.31 -10.79 -27.47
C PHE A 21 -21.52 -11.43 -28.16
N ILE A 22 -21.82 -10.97 -29.38
CA ILE A 22 -22.76 -11.62 -30.29
C ILE A 22 -22.13 -12.91 -30.82
N ALA A 23 -22.91 -13.99 -30.82
CA ALA A 23 -22.51 -15.23 -31.45
C ALA A 23 -22.61 -15.12 -32.99
N GLY A 24 -21.48 -14.83 -33.65
CA GLY A 24 -21.35 -14.94 -35.11
C GLY A 24 -21.27 -16.39 -35.58
N GLY A 25 -20.64 -17.26 -34.79
CA GLY A 25 -20.64 -18.71 -35.01
C GLY A 25 -19.86 -19.14 -36.26
N ASN A 26 -20.27 -20.26 -36.85
CA ASN A 26 -19.74 -20.78 -38.11
C ASN A 26 -20.63 -20.45 -39.32
N ASP A 27 -21.91 -20.12 -39.09
CA ASP A 27 -22.84 -19.65 -40.12
C ASP A 27 -23.12 -18.17 -39.91
N VAL A 28 -22.60 -17.35 -40.83
CA VAL A 28 -22.65 -15.88 -40.77
C VAL A 28 -23.82 -15.29 -41.58
N SER A 29 -24.72 -16.12 -42.11
CA SER A 29 -25.85 -15.67 -42.94
C SER A 29 -26.81 -14.70 -42.23
N ASN A 30 -26.96 -14.83 -40.90
CA ASN A 30 -27.79 -13.95 -40.07
C ASN A 30 -26.99 -12.86 -39.33
N LEU A 31 -25.71 -12.69 -39.65
CA LEU A 31 -24.84 -11.78 -38.90
C LEU A 31 -25.28 -10.31 -39.05
N GLU A 32 -25.72 -9.91 -40.24
CA GLU A 32 -26.16 -8.53 -40.48
C GLU A 32 -27.41 -8.18 -39.65
N SER A 33 -28.40 -9.08 -39.58
CA SER A 33 -29.61 -8.81 -38.77
C SER A 33 -29.29 -8.71 -37.28
N LYS A 34 -28.32 -9.49 -36.80
CA LYS A 34 -27.84 -9.41 -35.41
C LYS A 34 -27.16 -8.06 -35.13
N PHE A 35 -26.34 -7.55 -36.04
CA PHE A 35 -25.73 -6.23 -35.88
C PHE A 35 -26.77 -5.11 -35.90
N GLN A 36 -27.72 -5.15 -36.83
CA GLN A 36 -28.82 -4.17 -36.89
C GLN A 36 -29.62 -4.16 -35.59
N LYS A 37 -29.94 -5.34 -35.05
CA LYS A 37 -30.64 -5.47 -33.77
C LYS A 37 -29.82 -4.93 -32.60
N ALA A 38 -28.51 -5.18 -32.58
CA ALA A 38 -27.62 -4.64 -31.55
C ALA A 38 -27.51 -3.12 -31.61
N GLU A 39 -27.38 -2.51 -32.80
CA GLU A 39 -27.42 -1.05 -32.96
C GLU A 39 -28.74 -0.46 -32.44
N GLN A 40 -29.88 -1.10 -32.77
CA GLN A 40 -31.19 -0.68 -32.29
C GLN A 40 -31.23 -0.72 -30.75
N LEU A 41 -30.83 -1.84 -30.14
CA LEU A 41 -30.82 -2.01 -28.69
C LEU A 41 -29.88 -1.00 -28.00
N VAL A 42 -28.69 -0.74 -28.55
CA VAL A 42 -27.78 0.28 -28.00
C VAL A 42 -28.43 1.67 -28.03
N LYS A 43 -29.15 2.04 -29.09
CA LYS A 43 -29.91 3.29 -29.14
C LYS A 43 -31.03 3.34 -28.12
N GLU A 44 -31.76 2.23 -27.94
CA GLU A 44 -32.81 2.10 -26.92
C GLU A 44 -32.24 2.26 -25.50
N TYR A 45 -31.12 1.59 -25.19
CA TYR A 45 -30.43 1.74 -23.89
C TYR A 45 -29.91 3.16 -23.67
N LYS A 46 -29.40 3.84 -24.71
CA LYS A 46 -28.94 5.24 -24.60
C LYS A 46 -30.10 6.22 -24.39
N ALA A 47 -31.27 5.94 -24.99
CA ALA A 47 -32.46 6.77 -24.87
C ALA A 47 -33.27 6.52 -23.59
N ALA A 48 -33.17 5.32 -23.01
CA ALA A 48 -33.81 4.98 -21.75
C ALA A 48 -33.17 5.77 -20.60
N GLY A 49 -33.91 6.69 -19.98
CA GLY A 49 -33.45 7.40 -18.78
C GLY A 49 -33.24 6.47 -17.58
N GLY A 50 -32.38 6.85 -16.64
CA GLY A 50 -32.04 6.04 -15.46
C GLY A 50 -30.77 6.55 -14.76
N SER A 51 -30.42 5.99 -13.60
CA SER A 51 -29.14 6.28 -12.95
C SER A 51 -27.97 5.78 -13.81
N LEU A 52 -26.91 6.58 -13.92
CA LEU A 52 -25.67 6.24 -14.64
C LEU A 52 -25.03 4.94 -14.11
N ASP A 53 -25.24 4.62 -12.83
CA ASP A 53 -24.74 3.40 -12.20
C ASP A 53 -25.41 2.13 -12.74
N GLN A 54 -26.62 2.27 -13.31
CA GLN A 54 -27.42 1.14 -13.79
C GLN A 54 -27.22 0.85 -15.28
N ASN A 55 -26.73 1.81 -16.06
CA ASN A 55 -26.59 1.68 -17.52
C ASN A 55 -25.37 2.45 -18.06
N ARG A 56 -24.24 1.77 -18.16
CA ARG A 56 -22.98 2.33 -18.64
C ARG A 56 -22.95 2.62 -20.14
N LEU A 57 -23.90 2.12 -20.94
CA LEU A 57 -23.97 2.47 -22.37
C LEU A 57 -24.29 3.94 -22.61
N GLN A 58 -24.93 4.63 -21.64
CA GLN A 58 -25.16 6.08 -21.71
C GLN A 58 -23.86 6.89 -21.71
N LEU A 59 -22.78 6.36 -21.13
CA LEU A 59 -21.47 6.99 -21.04
C LEU A 59 -20.55 6.68 -22.24
N TYR A 60 -20.96 5.74 -23.10
CA TYR A 60 -20.13 5.29 -24.21
C TYR A 60 -20.21 6.27 -25.40
N GLU A 61 -19.16 7.05 -25.62
CA GLU A 61 -19.04 7.96 -26.78
C GLU A 61 -18.09 7.44 -27.88
N GLY A 62 -17.60 6.21 -27.74
CA GLY A 62 -16.64 5.64 -28.69
C GLY A 62 -17.22 5.45 -30.11
N PRO A 63 -16.37 5.44 -31.14
CA PRO A 63 -16.79 5.36 -32.54
C PRO A 63 -17.21 3.95 -32.98
N ASN A 64 -17.04 2.94 -32.13
CA ASN A 64 -17.35 1.54 -32.42
C ASN A 64 -18.70 1.14 -31.80
N LEU A 65 -19.32 0.10 -32.31
CA LEU A 65 -20.46 -0.53 -31.66
C LEU A 65 -19.99 -1.18 -30.33
N PRO A 66 -20.56 -0.83 -29.16
CA PRO A 66 -20.08 -1.28 -27.85
C PRO A 66 -20.48 -2.74 -27.51
N VAL A 67 -20.50 -3.61 -28.52
CA VAL A 67 -20.60 -5.07 -28.38
C VAL A 67 -19.57 -5.73 -29.29
N GLY A 68 -19.01 -6.85 -28.83
CA GLY A 68 -18.13 -7.68 -29.63
C GLY A 68 -18.89 -8.73 -30.46
N VAL A 69 -18.17 -9.44 -31.33
CA VAL A 69 -18.68 -10.59 -32.10
C VAL A 69 -17.70 -11.75 -32.07
N GLY A 70 -18.20 -12.98 -31.91
CA GLY A 70 -17.38 -14.19 -31.83
C GLY A 70 -17.58 -15.16 -33.01
N PHE A 71 -16.49 -15.65 -33.61
CA PHE A 71 -16.48 -16.54 -34.78
C PHE A 71 -15.79 -17.88 -34.51
N LEU A 72 -16.35 -18.93 -35.12
CA LEU A 72 -15.71 -20.24 -35.22
C LEU A 72 -14.88 -20.28 -36.50
N SER A 73 -13.56 -20.17 -36.34
CA SER A 73 -12.63 -19.92 -37.45
C SER A 73 -12.58 -21.07 -38.47
N TRP A 74 -12.87 -22.30 -38.05
CA TRP A 74 -12.93 -23.46 -38.94
C TRP A 74 -14.10 -23.44 -39.94
N GLY A 75 -15.16 -22.66 -39.69
CA GLY A 75 -16.40 -22.73 -40.47
C GLY A 75 -16.93 -21.39 -40.97
N ALA A 76 -16.63 -20.28 -40.31
CA ALA A 76 -17.11 -18.96 -40.70
C ALA A 76 -16.43 -18.45 -41.98
N ASP A 77 -17.21 -17.89 -42.91
CA ASP A 77 -16.68 -17.28 -44.13
C ASP A 77 -16.25 -15.83 -43.88
N ILE A 78 -14.94 -15.60 -43.82
CA ILE A 78 -14.34 -14.27 -43.67
C ILE A 78 -14.78 -13.30 -44.77
N LYS A 79 -15.02 -13.77 -46.01
CA LYS A 79 -15.42 -12.89 -47.13
C LYS A 79 -16.79 -12.28 -46.91
N VAL A 80 -17.65 -12.96 -46.14
CA VAL A 80 -18.97 -12.47 -45.75
C VAL A 80 -18.89 -11.68 -44.45
N ALA A 81 -18.11 -12.14 -43.47
CA ALA A 81 -18.01 -11.50 -42.16
C ALA A 81 -17.26 -10.16 -42.18
N LEU A 82 -16.16 -10.06 -42.92
CA LEU A 82 -15.26 -8.90 -42.89
C LEU A 82 -15.94 -7.60 -43.36
N PRO A 83 -16.71 -7.57 -44.47
CA PRO A 83 -17.46 -6.37 -44.85
C PRO A 83 -18.45 -5.90 -43.77
N LEU A 84 -19.06 -6.84 -43.03
CA LEU A 84 -19.99 -6.52 -41.95
C LEU A 84 -19.25 -5.99 -40.71
N ILE A 85 -18.08 -6.56 -40.37
CA ILE A 85 -17.23 -6.05 -39.28
C ILE A 85 -16.78 -4.62 -39.58
N VAL A 86 -16.39 -4.33 -40.82
CA VAL A 86 -15.95 -2.98 -41.24
C VAL A 86 -17.11 -1.99 -41.20
N ARG A 87 -18.32 -2.42 -41.62
CA ARG A 87 -19.51 -1.58 -41.63
C ARG A 87 -20.02 -1.24 -40.23
N TYR A 88 -20.19 -2.25 -39.37
CA TYR A 88 -20.81 -2.08 -38.05
C TYR A 88 -19.79 -1.82 -36.92
N ARG A 89 -18.50 -2.02 -37.18
CA ARG A 89 -17.37 -1.76 -36.27
C ARG A 89 -17.62 -2.24 -34.82
N PRO A 90 -17.82 -3.54 -34.57
CA PRO A 90 -17.89 -4.06 -33.19
C PRO A 90 -16.64 -3.70 -32.41
N CYS A 91 -16.75 -3.48 -31.09
CA CYS A 91 -15.60 -3.08 -30.26
C CYS A 91 -14.51 -4.17 -30.20
N ALA A 92 -14.89 -5.43 -30.41
CA ALA A 92 -13.97 -6.57 -30.45
C ALA A 92 -14.44 -7.67 -31.40
N VAL A 93 -13.50 -8.38 -32.00
CA VAL A 93 -13.71 -9.63 -32.74
C VAL A 93 -12.99 -10.76 -32.00
N TRP A 94 -13.75 -11.80 -31.64
CA TRP A 94 -13.25 -12.95 -30.91
C TRP A 94 -13.19 -14.19 -31.80
N LEU A 95 -11.97 -14.67 -32.04
CA LEU A 95 -11.68 -15.84 -32.86
C LEU A 95 -11.45 -17.07 -31.98
N PHE A 96 -12.14 -18.16 -32.31
CA PHE A 96 -11.98 -19.44 -31.64
C PHE A 96 -11.99 -20.60 -32.64
N ALA A 97 -11.32 -21.70 -32.27
CA ALA A 97 -11.30 -22.97 -32.98
C ALA A 97 -10.83 -22.85 -34.46
N PRO A 98 -9.54 -22.54 -34.70
CA PRO A 98 -8.95 -22.76 -36.01
C PRO A 98 -8.97 -24.25 -36.39
N SER A 99 -8.94 -24.53 -37.69
CA SER A 99 -8.92 -25.91 -38.20
C SER A 99 -7.68 -26.68 -37.76
N ASN A 100 -6.51 -26.02 -37.81
CA ASN A 100 -5.21 -26.59 -37.52
C ASN A 100 -4.48 -25.80 -36.43
N SER A 101 -4.08 -24.56 -36.71
CA SER A 101 -3.23 -23.73 -35.84
C SER A 101 -3.63 -22.25 -35.89
N ALA A 102 -2.97 -21.39 -35.11
CA ALA A 102 -3.24 -19.96 -35.16
C ALA A 102 -3.02 -19.35 -36.56
N ALA A 103 -2.24 -20.00 -37.44
CA ALA A 103 -2.02 -19.55 -38.81
C ALA A 103 -3.33 -19.42 -39.62
N ASP A 104 -4.34 -20.25 -39.35
CA ASP A 104 -5.63 -20.20 -40.06
C ASP A 104 -6.42 -18.91 -39.75
N GLN A 105 -6.02 -18.19 -38.70
CA GLN A 105 -6.66 -16.95 -38.25
C GLN A 105 -5.91 -15.69 -38.72
N VAL A 106 -4.74 -15.83 -39.34
CA VAL A 106 -3.98 -14.68 -39.89
C VAL A 106 -4.80 -13.84 -40.87
N PRO A 107 -5.53 -14.42 -41.84
CA PRO A 107 -6.36 -13.63 -42.76
C PRO A 107 -7.44 -12.79 -42.05
N TRP A 108 -7.97 -13.30 -40.93
CA TRP A 108 -8.93 -12.57 -40.11
C TRP A 108 -8.29 -11.35 -39.47
N VAL A 109 -7.16 -11.54 -38.79
CA VAL A 109 -6.48 -10.47 -38.06
C VAL A 109 -5.96 -9.39 -39.00
N GLU A 110 -5.27 -9.79 -40.07
CA GLU A 110 -4.74 -8.85 -41.06
C GLU A 110 -5.86 -8.09 -41.78
N GLY A 111 -6.90 -8.80 -42.22
CA GLY A 111 -8.04 -8.20 -42.90
C GLY A 111 -8.79 -7.19 -42.04
N ILE A 112 -9.03 -7.51 -40.77
CA ILE A 112 -9.70 -6.60 -39.82
C ILE A 112 -8.80 -5.40 -39.53
N ARG A 113 -7.53 -5.60 -39.18
CA ARG A 113 -6.62 -4.50 -38.82
C ARG A 113 -6.42 -3.55 -39.99
N ALA A 114 -6.20 -4.07 -41.19
CA ALA A 114 -6.00 -3.27 -42.39
C ALA A 114 -7.21 -2.38 -42.73
N GLN A 115 -8.43 -2.88 -42.56
CA GLN A 115 -9.65 -2.14 -42.93
C GLN A 115 -10.23 -1.28 -41.81
N THR A 116 -9.88 -1.56 -40.55
CA THR A 116 -10.39 -0.80 -39.39
C THR A 116 -9.37 0.18 -38.81
N GLY A 117 -8.11 0.15 -39.28
CA GLY A 117 -7.00 0.94 -38.75
C GLY A 117 -6.59 0.52 -37.35
N GLY A 118 -6.79 -0.76 -36.99
CA GLY A 118 -6.58 -1.27 -35.63
C GLY A 118 -7.66 -0.84 -34.63
N GLY A 119 -8.75 -0.20 -35.08
CA GLY A 119 -9.82 0.26 -34.19
C GLY A 119 -10.71 -0.84 -33.61
N VAL A 120 -10.61 -2.10 -34.08
CA VAL A 120 -11.37 -3.25 -33.56
C VAL A 120 -10.41 -4.20 -32.85
N ALA A 121 -10.64 -4.44 -31.55
CA ALA A 121 -9.77 -5.30 -30.75
C ALA A 121 -9.88 -6.77 -31.18
N ILE A 122 -8.75 -7.48 -31.21
CA ILE A 122 -8.66 -8.89 -31.59
C ILE A 122 -8.51 -9.75 -30.34
N TRP A 123 -9.50 -10.62 -30.12
CA TRP A 123 -9.53 -11.58 -29.03
C TRP A 123 -9.31 -12.99 -29.59
N VAL A 124 -8.38 -13.75 -29.01
CA VAL A 124 -8.10 -15.13 -29.44
C VAL A 124 -8.24 -16.07 -28.26
N GLN A 125 -9.04 -17.13 -28.41
CA GLN A 125 -9.21 -18.14 -27.36
C GLN A 125 -8.34 -19.36 -27.58
N VAL A 126 -7.63 -19.74 -26.51
CA VAL A 126 -6.66 -20.84 -26.45
C VAL A 126 -6.96 -21.75 -25.26
N GLY A 127 -6.50 -23.00 -25.30
CA GLY A 127 -6.71 -23.97 -24.21
C GLY A 127 -5.44 -24.63 -23.67
N SER A 128 -4.28 -24.26 -24.20
CA SER A 128 -2.97 -24.78 -23.78
C SER A 128 -1.92 -23.67 -23.84
N VAL A 129 -0.79 -23.89 -23.16
CA VAL A 129 0.38 -23.01 -23.25
C VAL A 129 0.92 -22.97 -24.68
N GLU A 130 0.97 -24.11 -25.36
CA GLU A 130 1.42 -24.19 -26.76
C GLU A 130 0.53 -23.35 -27.70
N ASP A 131 -0.79 -23.47 -27.58
CA ASP A 131 -1.74 -22.66 -28.36
C ASP A 131 -1.58 -21.15 -28.04
N ALA A 132 -1.29 -20.81 -26.78
CA ALA A 132 -1.05 -19.43 -26.36
C ALA A 132 0.19 -18.81 -27.01
N LEU A 133 1.31 -19.52 -26.97
CA LEU A 133 2.57 -19.09 -27.60
C LEU A 133 2.41 -18.98 -29.12
N ASP A 134 1.77 -19.97 -29.75
CA ASP A 134 1.50 -19.98 -31.20
C ASP A 134 0.62 -18.79 -31.63
N ALA A 135 -0.44 -18.51 -30.86
CA ALA A 135 -1.34 -17.40 -31.12
C ALA A 135 -0.66 -16.05 -30.98
N VAL A 136 0.16 -15.85 -29.93
CA VAL A 136 0.89 -14.59 -29.73
C VAL A 136 1.90 -14.36 -30.84
N ALA A 137 2.68 -15.39 -31.17
CA ALA A 137 3.72 -15.30 -32.20
C ALA A 137 3.15 -14.97 -33.59
N LYS A 138 1.97 -15.52 -33.95
CA LYS A 138 1.41 -15.36 -35.31
C LYS A 138 0.37 -14.24 -35.43
N LEU A 139 -0.43 -14.02 -34.40
CA LEU A 139 -1.62 -13.15 -34.49
C LEU A 139 -1.46 -11.83 -33.74
N HIS A 140 -0.56 -11.77 -32.76
CA HIS A 140 -0.33 -10.59 -31.94
C HIS A 140 -1.66 -10.06 -31.37
N PRO A 141 -2.47 -10.89 -30.67
CA PRO A 141 -3.81 -10.51 -30.25
C PRO A 141 -3.76 -9.38 -29.22
N ASP A 142 -4.84 -8.60 -29.13
CA ASP A 142 -4.98 -7.59 -28.06
C ASP A 142 -5.37 -8.28 -26.74
N VAL A 143 -6.15 -9.36 -26.84
CA VAL A 143 -6.61 -10.16 -25.69
C VAL A 143 -6.46 -11.65 -25.98
N LEU A 144 -5.90 -12.38 -25.02
CA LEU A 144 -5.85 -13.83 -25.03
C LEU A 144 -6.86 -14.38 -24.01
N VAL A 145 -7.83 -15.14 -24.50
CA VAL A 145 -8.81 -15.83 -23.66
C VAL A 145 -8.30 -17.23 -23.36
N VAL A 146 -7.87 -17.46 -22.12
CA VAL A 146 -7.29 -18.72 -21.68
C VAL A 146 -8.40 -19.59 -21.08
N GLN A 147 -8.87 -20.57 -21.86
CA GLN A 147 -9.98 -21.44 -21.48
C GLN A 147 -9.47 -22.75 -20.83
N GLY A 148 -9.77 -22.93 -19.55
CA GLY A 148 -9.49 -24.18 -18.83
C GLY A 148 -10.49 -25.30 -19.12
N SER A 149 -10.17 -26.51 -18.65
CA SER A 149 -11.00 -27.72 -18.80
C SER A 149 -12.32 -27.68 -18.02
N ASP A 150 -12.46 -26.67 -17.14
CA ASP A 150 -13.66 -26.33 -16.38
C ASP A 150 -14.77 -25.68 -17.23
N GLY A 151 -14.41 -25.17 -18.42
CA GLY A 151 -15.34 -24.52 -19.34
C GLY A 151 -16.41 -25.46 -19.89
N GLY A 152 -17.65 -24.96 -19.97
CA GLY A 152 -18.76 -25.60 -20.66
C GLY A 152 -18.76 -25.34 -22.16
N GLY A 153 -19.41 -26.21 -22.93
CA GLY A 153 -19.41 -26.14 -24.39
C GLY A 153 -18.05 -26.55 -24.97
N HIS A 154 -17.79 -26.17 -26.22
CA HIS A 154 -16.57 -26.57 -26.95
C HIS A 154 -15.31 -25.91 -26.36
N GLY A 155 -14.29 -26.75 -26.13
CA GLY A 155 -12.93 -26.39 -25.77
C GLY A 155 -11.99 -27.55 -26.12
N LEU A 156 -10.70 -27.45 -25.81
CA LEU A 156 -9.77 -28.56 -26.08
C LEU A 156 -10.19 -29.84 -25.36
N GLN A 157 -10.02 -31.00 -26.00
CA GLN A 157 -10.29 -32.30 -25.39
C GLN A 157 -9.41 -32.54 -24.16
N HIS A 158 -8.15 -32.12 -24.25
CA HIS A 158 -7.16 -32.17 -23.17
C HIS A 158 -6.73 -30.75 -22.82
N SER A 159 -6.94 -30.36 -21.56
CA SER A 159 -6.61 -29.04 -21.03
C SER A 159 -6.46 -29.11 -19.52
N ALA A 160 -5.60 -28.28 -18.97
CA ALA A 160 -5.55 -28.03 -17.53
C ALA A 160 -6.77 -27.19 -17.07
N SER A 161 -7.05 -27.20 -15.78
CA SER A 161 -8.00 -26.27 -15.14
C SER A 161 -7.43 -24.84 -15.20
N ILE A 162 -8.28 -23.82 -15.08
CA ILE A 162 -7.83 -22.42 -15.04
C ILE A 162 -6.81 -22.17 -13.91
N VAL A 163 -6.85 -22.95 -12.82
CA VAL A 163 -5.98 -22.79 -11.65
C VAL A 163 -4.50 -22.95 -11.99
N SER A 164 -4.16 -23.91 -12.87
CA SER A 164 -2.78 -24.09 -13.31
C SER A 164 -2.54 -23.50 -14.69
N LEU A 165 -3.53 -23.52 -15.59
CA LEU A 165 -3.35 -23.07 -16.97
C LEU A 165 -3.07 -21.56 -17.07
N VAL A 166 -3.81 -20.74 -16.33
CA VAL A 166 -3.68 -19.26 -16.40
C VAL A 166 -2.28 -18.79 -15.95
N PRO A 167 -1.79 -19.15 -14.75
CA PRO A 167 -0.47 -18.72 -14.32
C PRO A 167 0.65 -19.29 -15.20
N GLU A 168 0.53 -20.55 -15.65
CA GLU A 168 1.54 -21.16 -16.53
C GLU A 168 1.66 -20.42 -17.88
N VAL A 169 0.54 -20.04 -18.50
CA VAL A 169 0.53 -19.20 -19.72
C VAL A 169 1.18 -17.84 -19.45
N ILE A 170 0.86 -17.20 -18.33
CA ILE A 170 1.40 -15.88 -17.97
C ILE A 170 2.92 -15.94 -17.80
N ASP A 171 3.41 -16.95 -17.09
CA ASP A 171 4.84 -17.11 -16.78
C ASP A 171 5.64 -17.39 -18.06
N GLN A 172 5.15 -18.29 -18.92
CA GLN A 172 5.82 -18.62 -20.19
C GLN A 172 5.87 -17.44 -21.15
N LEU A 173 4.76 -16.70 -21.30
CA LEU A 173 4.75 -15.49 -22.12
C LEU A 173 5.71 -14.42 -21.57
N SER A 174 5.86 -14.32 -20.25
CA SER A 174 6.78 -13.37 -19.61
C SER A 174 8.26 -13.75 -19.83
N ALA A 175 8.57 -15.05 -19.73
CA ALA A 175 9.90 -15.58 -19.99
C ALA A 175 10.37 -15.31 -21.44
N GLU A 176 9.49 -15.49 -22.43
CA GLU A 176 9.82 -15.21 -23.83
C GLU A 176 9.98 -13.72 -24.15
N THR A 177 9.14 -12.82 -23.58
CA THR A 177 9.28 -11.37 -23.80
C THR A 177 10.56 -10.76 -23.23
N SER A 178 11.26 -11.46 -22.33
CA SER A 178 12.55 -11.03 -21.76
C SER A 178 13.70 -11.14 -22.77
N VAL A 179 13.49 -11.76 -23.94
CA VAL A 179 14.51 -12.10 -24.93
C VAL A 179 14.49 -11.18 -26.16
N ILE A 180 13.43 -10.37 -26.35
CA ILE A 180 13.26 -9.54 -27.57
C ILE A 180 13.12 -8.06 -27.22
N PRO A 181 14.19 -7.25 -27.37
CA PRO A 181 14.09 -5.79 -27.28
C PRO A 181 13.17 -5.26 -28.40
N ASN A 182 12.13 -4.51 -28.05
CA ASN A 182 11.02 -4.06 -28.93
C ASN A 182 10.02 -5.15 -29.37
N GLY A 183 9.85 -6.22 -28.58
CA GLY A 183 8.84 -7.25 -28.81
C GLY A 183 7.39 -6.71 -28.81
N PRO A 184 6.43 -7.47 -29.39
CA PRO A 184 5.03 -7.07 -29.48
C PRO A 184 4.39 -6.83 -28.10
N ILE A 185 3.43 -5.91 -28.05
CA ILE A 185 2.66 -5.59 -26.84
C ILE A 185 2.08 -6.90 -26.27
N LYS A 186 2.38 -7.18 -25.00
CA LYS A 186 1.87 -8.38 -24.31
C LYS A 186 0.34 -8.33 -24.29
N PRO A 187 -0.37 -9.38 -24.77
CA PRO A 187 -1.83 -9.40 -24.77
C PRO A 187 -2.37 -9.37 -23.35
N LYS A 188 -3.57 -8.81 -23.18
CA LYS A 188 -4.31 -8.91 -21.94
C LYS A 188 -4.81 -10.33 -21.73
N ILE A 189 -4.67 -10.87 -20.51
CA ILE A 189 -5.06 -12.26 -20.23
C ILE A 189 -6.44 -12.30 -19.59
N VAL A 190 -7.37 -13.04 -20.19
CA VAL A 190 -8.73 -13.24 -19.66
C VAL A 190 -8.98 -14.72 -19.40
N ALA A 191 -9.33 -15.08 -18.16
CA ALA A 191 -9.57 -16.47 -17.79
C ALA A 191 -10.98 -16.92 -18.17
N ALA A 192 -11.13 -18.14 -18.68
CA ALA A 192 -12.42 -18.71 -19.06
C ALA A 192 -12.59 -20.15 -18.55
N GLY A 193 -13.73 -20.42 -17.90
CA GLY A 193 -14.13 -21.77 -17.49
C GLY A 193 -14.23 -21.94 -15.98
N GLY A 194 -15.33 -22.57 -15.51
CA GLY A 194 -15.59 -22.73 -14.07
C GLY A 194 -16.00 -21.46 -13.32
N LEU A 195 -16.22 -20.33 -14.02
CA LEU A 195 -16.50 -19.02 -13.42
C LEU A 195 -18.00 -18.71 -13.46
N VAL A 196 -18.62 -18.55 -12.28
CA VAL A 196 -20.07 -18.38 -12.11
C VAL A 196 -20.46 -17.24 -11.18
N ASP A 197 -19.66 -16.94 -10.15
CA ASP A 197 -19.93 -15.87 -9.18
C ASP A 197 -18.66 -15.08 -8.84
N GLY A 198 -18.79 -14.10 -7.94
CA GLY A 198 -17.70 -13.20 -7.55
C GLY A 198 -16.47 -13.91 -6.98
N ARG A 199 -16.65 -15.07 -6.33
CA ARG A 199 -15.55 -15.87 -5.77
C ARG A 199 -14.67 -16.45 -6.88
N GLY A 200 -15.30 -17.00 -7.92
CA GLY A 200 -14.60 -17.48 -9.10
C GLY A 200 -13.84 -16.33 -9.80
N VAL A 201 -14.46 -15.16 -9.91
CA VAL A 201 -13.81 -13.98 -10.49
C VAL A 201 -12.59 -13.55 -9.67
N ALA A 202 -12.73 -13.42 -8.36
CA ALA A 202 -11.62 -13.06 -7.47
C ALA A 202 -10.47 -14.09 -7.54
N ALA A 203 -10.79 -15.38 -7.59
CA ALA A 203 -9.79 -16.44 -7.77
C ALA A 203 -9.04 -16.29 -9.09
N ALA A 204 -9.74 -16.08 -10.21
CA ALA A 204 -9.11 -15.88 -11.51
C ALA A 204 -8.21 -14.63 -11.57
N LEU A 205 -8.63 -13.52 -10.95
CA LEU A 205 -7.80 -12.31 -10.83
C LEU A 205 -6.55 -12.58 -9.99
N THR A 206 -6.68 -13.34 -8.90
CA THR A 206 -5.55 -13.75 -8.05
C THR A 206 -4.54 -14.61 -8.80
N LEU A 207 -4.99 -15.43 -9.76
CA LEU A 207 -4.14 -16.21 -10.66
C LEU A 207 -3.41 -15.36 -11.71
N GLY A 208 -3.65 -14.05 -11.76
CA GLY A 208 -2.99 -13.11 -12.67
C GLY A 208 -3.79 -12.75 -13.92
N ALA A 209 -5.04 -13.21 -14.06
CA ALA A 209 -5.90 -12.75 -15.14
C ALA A 209 -6.32 -11.28 -14.95
N GLU A 210 -6.48 -10.56 -16.06
CA GLU A 210 -6.93 -9.16 -16.09
C GLU A 210 -8.45 -9.03 -16.31
N GLY A 211 -9.11 -10.16 -16.60
CA GLY A 211 -10.56 -10.25 -16.73
C GLY A 211 -11.02 -11.70 -16.76
N VAL A 212 -12.34 -11.89 -16.83
CA VAL A 212 -12.95 -13.23 -16.87
C VAL A 212 -14.03 -13.35 -17.93
N VAL A 213 -14.21 -14.57 -18.43
CA VAL A 213 -15.33 -14.96 -19.28
C VAL A 213 -16.30 -15.81 -18.48
N MET A 214 -17.54 -15.34 -18.38
CA MET A 214 -18.64 -16.11 -17.82
C MET A 214 -19.54 -16.62 -18.96
N GLY A 215 -19.76 -17.93 -19.01
CA GLY A 215 -20.59 -18.58 -20.02
C GLY A 215 -21.80 -19.25 -19.39
N THR A 216 -21.56 -20.33 -18.63
CA THR A 216 -22.58 -21.16 -17.98
C THR A 216 -23.58 -20.34 -17.17
N ARG A 217 -23.12 -19.31 -16.45
CA ARG A 217 -23.98 -18.47 -15.63
C ARG A 217 -24.98 -17.65 -16.44
N PHE A 218 -24.58 -17.11 -17.59
CA PHE A 218 -25.52 -16.38 -18.46
C PHE A 218 -26.56 -17.30 -19.11
N LEU A 219 -26.36 -18.62 -19.14
CA LEU A 219 -27.40 -19.56 -19.57
C LEU A 219 -28.59 -19.60 -18.59
N ALA A 220 -28.40 -19.19 -17.34
CA ALA A 220 -29.46 -19.08 -16.34
C ALA A 220 -30.23 -17.74 -16.40
N SER A 221 -29.81 -16.79 -17.24
CA SER A 221 -30.40 -15.43 -17.25
C SER A 221 -31.64 -15.31 -18.15
N LEU A 222 -32.57 -14.41 -17.81
CA LEU A 222 -33.96 -14.35 -18.36
C LEU A 222 -34.06 -14.09 -19.88
N GLU A 223 -33.33 -13.10 -20.35
CA GLU A 223 -33.21 -12.59 -21.72
C GLU A 223 -32.35 -13.48 -22.67
N VAL A 224 -32.03 -14.75 -22.32
CA VAL A 224 -31.20 -15.65 -23.14
C VAL A 224 -32.15 -16.50 -23.95
N SER A 225 -31.98 -16.49 -25.26
CA SER A 225 -32.92 -17.15 -26.16
C SER A 225 -32.58 -18.63 -26.30
N ILE A 226 -32.87 -19.41 -25.25
CA ILE A 226 -32.73 -20.88 -25.23
C ILE A 226 -34.04 -21.54 -24.81
N PRO A 227 -34.26 -22.83 -25.15
CA PRO A 227 -35.41 -23.58 -24.66
C PRO A 227 -35.50 -23.60 -23.13
N LYS A 228 -36.70 -23.47 -22.58
CA LYS A 228 -36.92 -23.45 -21.13
C LYS A 228 -36.45 -24.73 -20.44
N GLY A 229 -36.57 -25.88 -21.10
CA GLY A 229 -36.02 -27.14 -20.58
C GLY A 229 -34.49 -27.12 -20.47
N TYR A 230 -33.79 -26.42 -21.37
CA TYR A 230 -32.34 -26.23 -21.29
C TYR A 230 -32.00 -25.34 -20.09
N GLN A 231 -32.67 -24.20 -19.94
CA GLN A 231 -32.44 -23.27 -18.82
C GLN A 231 -32.70 -23.97 -17.49
N GLN A 232 -33.80 -24.71 -17.37
CA GLN A 232 -34.12 -25.47 -16.16
C GLN A 232 -33.07 -26.53 -15.85
N ALA A 233 -32.57 -27.24 -16.86
CA ALA A 233 -31.50 -28.23 -16.68
C ALA A 233 -30.19 -27.60 -16.15
N ILE A 234 -29.91 -26.33 -16.46
CA ILE A 234 -28.79 -25.59 -15.86
C ILE A 234 -29.06 -25.26 -14.38
N LEU A 235 -30.27 -24.80 -14.05
CA LEU A 235 -30.66 -24.42 -12.70
C LEU A 235 -30.73 -25.63 -11.74
N ASP A 236 -31.16 -26.79 -12.26
CA ASP A 236 -31.32 -28.03 -11.48
C ASP A 236 -30.00 -28.79 -11.30
N ALA A 237 -28.99 -28.49 -12.10
CA ALA A 237 -27.72 -29.21 -12.06
C ALA A 237 -26.91 -28.82 -10.82
N SER A 238 -26.33 -29.83 -10.17
CA SER A 238 -25.40 -29.69 -9.05
C SER A 238 -24.21 -30.62 -9.26
N ASP A 239 -23.17 -30.51 -8.42
CA ASP A 239 -21.94 -31.33 -8.51
C ASP A 239 -21.38 -31.45 -9.94
N GLY A 240 -21.09 -30.29 -10.55
CA GLY A 240 -20.76 -30.24 -11.97
C GLY A 240 -19.45 -30.94 -12.35
N GLY A 241 -18.56 -31.21 -11.40
CA GLY A 241 -17.36 -32.02 -11.62
C GLY A 241 -17.68 -33.48 -11.96
N VAL A 242 -18.79 -34.00 -11.40
CA VAL A 242 -19.29 -35.36 -11.63
C VAL A 242 -20.36 -35.39 -12.72
N HIS A 243 -21.23 -34.39 -12.74
CA HIS A 243 -22.41 -34.36 -13.60
C HIS A 243 -22.22 -33.62 -14.93
N THR A 244 -21.00 -33.13 -15.23
CA THR A 244 -20.65 -32.66 -16.58
C THR A 244 -19.49 -33.44 -17.15
N ILE A 245 -19.51 -33.69 -18.46
CA ILE A 245 -18.45 -34.43 -19.14
C ILE A 245 -18.13 -33.84 -20.50
N ARG A 246 -16.84 -33.92 -20.87
CA ARG A 246 -16.36 -33.56 -22.21
C ARG A 246 -16.49 -34.76 -23.12
N SER A 247 -17.37 -34.69 -24.13
CA SER A 247 -17.69 -35.84 -24.97
C SER A 247 -18.11 -35.43 -26.37
N ALA A 248 -17.43 -35.98 -27.38
CA ALA A 248 -17.78 -35.80 -28.79
C ALA A 248 -19.13 -36.45 -29.16
N VAL A 249 -19.72 -37.29 -28.30
CA VAL A 249 -21.02 -37.93 -28.57
C VAL A 249 -22.11 -36.88 -28.81
N TYR A 250 -22.04 -35.74 -28.11
CA TYR A 250 -23.00 -34.66 -28.26
C TYR A 250 -22.93 -33.98 -29.64
N ASP A 251 -21.77 -33.97 -30.30
CA ASP A 251 -21.64 -33.45 -31.66
C ASP A 251 -22.14 -34.47 -32.70
N ARG A 252 -21.84 -35.76 -32.49
CA ARG A 252 -22.27 -36.86 -33.36
C ARG A 252 -23.80 -36.93 -33.46
N VAL A 253 -24.49 -36.95 -32.32
CA VAL A 253 -25.97 -37.02 -32.29
C VAL A 253 -26.65 -35.76 -32.83
N ARG A 254 -25.93 -34.62 -32.87
CA ARG A 254 -26.39 -33.36 -33.48
C ARG A 254 -26.05 -33.24 -34.97
N GLY A 255 -25.34 -34.22 -35.53
CA GLY A 255 -24.86 -34.17 -36.92
C GLY A 255 -23.77 -33.12 -37.17
N LEU A 256 -23.11 -32.61 -36.12
CA LEU A 256 -22.10 -31.55 -36.19
C LEU A 256 -20.68 -32.12 -36.31
N LEU A 257 -20.44 -32.92 -37.34
CA LEU A 257 -19.19 -33.67 -37.55
C LEU A 257 -18.01 -32.83 -38.08
N ARG A 258 -18.19 -31.51 -38.25
CA ARG A 258 -17.18 -30.61 -38.85
C ARG A 258 -16.25 -29.95 -37.85
N TRP A 259 -16.44 -30.19 -36.54
CA TRP A 259 -15.52 -29.68 -35.53
C TRP A 259 -14.12 -30.31 -35.70
N PRO A 260 -13.03 -29.53 -35.59
CA PRO A 260 -11.69 -30.10 -35.60
C PRO A 260 -11.52 -31.10 -34.45
N PRO A 261 -10.85 -32.25 -34.67
CA PRO A 261 -10.82 -33.37 -33.71
C PRO A 261 -10.31 -33.02 -32.31
N LYS A 262 -9.46 -31.99 -32.18
CA LYS A 262 -8.91 -31.53 -30.89
C LYS A 262 -9.93 -30.84 -29.97
N TYR A 263 -11.10 -30.47 -30.49
CA TYR A 263 -12.16 -29.82 -29.72
C TYR A 263 -13.26 -30.82 -29.35
N SER A 264 -13.79 -30.69 -28.15
CA SER A 264 -14.94 -31.46 -27.70
C SER A 264 -15.80 -30.65 -26.74
N PRO A 265 -17.13 -30.80 -26.79
CA PRO A 265 -18.02 -30.06 -25.92
C PRO A 265 -18.09 -30.69 -24.53
N ARG A 266 -18.14 -29.84 -23.50
CA ARG A 266 -18.57 -30.24 -22.16
C ARG A 266 -20.05 -29.92 -21.94
N GLY A 267 -20.81 -30.91 -21.47
CA GLY A 267 -22.23 -30.76 -21.13
C GLY A 267 -22.67 -31.66 -19.99
N ILE A 268 -23.89 -31.45 -19.53
CA ILE A 268 -24.55 -32.24 -18.47
C ILE A 268 -24.72 -33.68 -18.95
N VAL A 269 -24.26 -34.62 -18.12
CA VAL A 269 -24.39 -36.06 -18.37
C VAL A 269 -25.88 -36.43 -18.42
N ASN A 270 -26.30 -37.03 -19.52
CA ASN A 270 -27.69 -37.43 -19.78
C ASN A 270 -27.74 -38.84 -20.40
N GLU A 271 -28.91 -39.32 -20.81
CA GLU A 271 -29.06 -40.68 -21.37
C GLU A 271 -28.25 -40.88 -22.65
N THR A 272 -28.14 -39.86 -23.51
CA THR A 272 -27.35 -39.94 -24.74
C THR A 272 -25.89 -40.28 -24.48
N HIS A 273 -25.29 -39.74 -23.41
CA HIS A 273 -23.93 -40.09 -23.04
C HIS A 273 -23.86 -41.46 -22.34
N ARG A 274 -24.73 -41.69 -21.36
CA ARG A 274 -24.70 -42.94 -20.56
C ARG A 274 -24.94 -44.18 -21.40
N ASP A 275 -25.93 -44.17 -22.28
CA ASP A 275 -26.27 -45.33 -23.09
C ASP A 275 -25.18 -45.64 -24.11
N PHE A 276 -24.56 -44.61 -24.69
CA PHE A 276 -23.46 -44.78 -25.64
C PHE A 276 -22.21 -45.37 -24.98
N VAL A 277 -21.78 -44.81 -23.84
CA VAL A 277 -20.56 -45.27 -23.14
C VAL A 277 -20.75 -46.66 -22.52
N THR A 278 -21.98 -47.00 -22.12
CA THR A 278 -22.30 -48.35 -21.61
C THR A 278 -22.54 -49.39 -22.71
N GLY A 279 -22.54 -48.98 -23.98
CA GLY A 279 -22.78 -49.86 -25.13
C GLY A 279 -24.25 -50.31 -25.27
N LYS A 280 -25.19 -49.65 -24.60
CA LYS A 280 -26.64 -49.95 -24.68
C LYS A 280 -27.25 -49.59 -26.03
N VAL A 281 -26.68 -48.62 -26.73
CA VAL A 281 -27.13 -48.15 -28.05
C VAL A 281 -25.94 -47.99 -28.98
N THR A 282 -26.14 -48.28 -30.26
CA THR A 282 -25.20 -47.93 -31.32
C THR A 282 -25.20 -46.43 -31.59
N GLU A 283 -24.20 -45.93 -32.34
CA GLU A 283 -24.12 -44.50 -32.69
C GLU A 283 -25.35 -44.02 -33.49
N GLN A 284 -25.82 -44.85 -34.44
CA GLN A 284 -27.00 -44.54 -35.26
C GLN A 284 -28.29 -44.54 -34.42
N GLU A 285 -28.49 -45.53 -33.56
CA GLU A 285 -29.65 -45.57 -32.66
C GLU A 285 -29.66 -44.38 -31.70
N ASN A 286 -28.49 -43.97 -31.18
CA ASN A 286 -28.39 -42.80 -30.32
C ASN A 286 -28.72 -41.49 -31.06
N TYR A 287 -28.32 -41.38 -32.33
CA TYR A 287 -28.69 -40.26 -33.20
C TYR A 287 -30.21 -40.20 -33.38
N ASP A 288 -30.86 -41.32 -33.74
CA ASP A 288 -32.30 -41.37 -33.98
C ASP A 288 -33.10 -41.02 -32.72
N LEU A 289 -32.70 -41.56 -31.56
CA LEU A 289 -33.31 -41.25 -30.26
C LEU A 289 -33.11 -39.78 -29.86
N TYR A 290 -31.99 -39.17 -30.23
CA TYR A 290 -31.76 -37.73 -30.03
C TYR A 290 -32.67 -36.88 -30.92
N GLN A 291 -32.83 -37.26 -32.20
CA GLN A 291 -33.75 -36.57 -33.12
C GLN A 291 -35.20 -36.67 -32.66
N ASP A 292 -35.61 -37.79 -32.07
CA ASP A 292 -36.94 -37.94 -31.47
C ASP A 292 -37.11 -37.10 -30.20
N ALA A 293 -36.07 -36.99 -29.37
CA ALA A 293 -36.09 -36.08 -28.23
C ALA A 293 -36.19 -34.61 -28.66
N LEU A 294 -35.57 -34.23 -29.79
CA LEU A 294 -35.66 -32.88 -30.35
C LEU A 294 -37.11 -32.52 -30.69
N LYS A 295 -37.88 -33.45 -31.26
CA LYS A 295 -39.31 -33.26 -31.56
C LYS A 295 -40.16 -33.06 -30.30
N LYS A 296 -39.76 -33.65 -29.17
CA LYS A 296 -40.47 -33.55 -27.87
C LYS A 296 -40.21 -32.22 -27.16
N GLY A 297 -39.15 -31.49 -27.50
CA GLY A 297 -38.85 -30.17 -26.95
C GLY A 297 -38.38 -30.22 -25.49
N ASN A 298 -38.97 -29.39 -24.61
CA ASN A 298 -38.48 -29.15 -23.25
C ASN A 298 -38.25 -30.41 -22.38
N PRO A 299 -39.11 -31.46 -22.39
CA PRO A 299 -38.89 -32.68 -21.62
C PRO A 299 -37.66 -33.48 -22.06
N GLY A 300 -37.07 -33.16 -23.21
CA GLY A 300 -35.87 -33.82 -23.71
C GLY A 300 -34.58 -33.38 -23.01
N TYR A 301 -34.60 -32.35 -22.17
CA TYR A 301 -33.43 -31.82 -21.43
C TYR A 301 -33.31 -32.42 -20.02
N GLY A 302 -32.17 -32.16 -19.36
CA GLY A 302 -31.89 -32.64 -18.00
C GLY A 302 -31.26 -34.04 -17.94
N PRO A 303 -31.00 -34.56 -16.72
CA PRO A 303 -30.24 -35.79 -16.53
C PRO A 303 -30.95 -37.02 -17.07
N ASN A 304 -32.28 -37.03 -17.14
CA ASN A 304 -33.08 -38.12 -17.71
C ASN A 304 -33.48 -37.86 -19.18
N GLY A 305 -33.02 -36.74 -19.75
CA GLY A 305 -33.24 -36.39 -21.15
C GLY A 305 -32.16 -36.94 -22.07
N ARG A 306 -32.27 -36.61 -23.36
CA ARG A 306 -31.28 -36.92 -24.41
C ARG A 306 -30.68 -35.67 -25.05
N LEU A 307 -31.34 -34.52 -24.92
CA LEU A 307 -30.88 -33.27 -25.50
C LEU A 307 -29.64 -32.72 -24.78
N ALA A 308 -28.66 -32.32 -25.58
CA ALA A 308 -27.38 -31.82 -25.11
C ALA A 308 -27.58 -30.48 -24.39
N THR A 309 -27.07 -30.40 -23.16
CA THR A 309 -27.08 -29.18 -22.34
C THR A 309 -25.64 -28.84 -21.98
N PHE A 310 -25.06 -27.83 -22.62
CA PHE A 310 -23.67 -27.43 -22.40
C PHE A 310 -23.53 -26.58 -21.14
N ALA A 311 -22.67 -27.03 -20.23
CA ALA A 311 -22.42 -26.41 -18.94
C ALA A 311 -20.99 -26.76 -18.47
N GLY A 312 -20.38 -25.86 -17.70
CA GLY A 312 -19.07 -26.06 -17.08
C GLY A 312 -19.14 -26.80 -15.75
N THR A 313 -17.97 -27.10 -15.17
CA THR A 313 -17.86 -27.84 -13.90
C THR A 313 -18.46 -27.08 -12.70
N ALA A 314 -18.59 -25.76 -12.79
CA ALA A 314 -19.20 -24.91 -11.77
C ALA A 314 -20.73 -24.75 -11.90
N VAL A 315 -21.41 -25.54 -12.73
CA VAL A 315 -22.87 -25.40 -12.97
C VAL A 315 -23.71 -25.40 -11.68
N GLY A 316 -23.28 -26.14 -10.64
CA GLY A 316 -23.93 -26.19 -9.34
C GLY A 316 -23.99 -24.87 -8.56
N LEU A 317 -23.27 -23.84 -9.00
CA LEU A 317 -23.31 -22.49 -8.43
C LEU A 317 -24.37 -21.60 -9.13
N ALA A 318 -24.99 -22.06 -10.21
CA ALA A 318 -25.96 -21.29 -11.01
C ALA A 318 -27.42 -21.57 -10.60
N GLN A 319 -27.73 -21.64 -9.29
CA GLN A 319 -29.01 -22.17 -8.76
C GLN A 319 -30.21 -21.22 -8.83
N SER A 320 -30.08 -20.04 -9.43
CA SER A 320 -31.17 -19.05 -9.50
C SER A 320 -31.24 -18.37 -10.86
N GLU A 321 -32.47 -18.08 -11.31
CA GLU A 321 -32.70 -17.14 -12.41
C GLU A 321 -32.29 -15.73 -11.97
N VAL A 322 -31.56 -15.02 -12.82
CA VAL A 322 -31.12 -13.64 -12.51
C VAL A 322 -31.27 -12.74 -13.73
N CYS A 323 -31.69 -11.50 -13.48
CA CYS A 323 -31.61 -10.41 -14.46
C CYS A 323 -30.15 -10.06 -14.77
N ARG A 324 -29.78 -9.89 -16.06
CA ARG A 324 -28.37 -9.76 -16.48
C ARG A 324 -27.68 -8.53 -15.95
N MET A 325 -28.39 -7.40 -15.89
CA MET A 325 -27.82 -6.14 -15.43
C MET A 325 -27.48 -6.24 -13.95
N ALA A 326 -28.45 -6.67 -13.15
CA ALA A 326 -28.26 -6.93 -11.72
C ALA A 326 -27.17 -7.99 -11.49
N PHE A 327 -27.14 -9.07 -12.29
CA PHE A 327 -26.13 -10.11 -12.13
C PHE A 327 -24.70 -9.61 -12.41
N THR A 328 -24.49 -8.87 -13.50
CA THR A 328 -23.15 -8.40 -13.89
C THR A 328 -22.63 -7.39 -12.85
N GLN A 329 -23.48 -6.46 -12.41
CA GLN A 329 -23.17 -5.51 -11.35
C GLN A 329 -22.92 -6.21 -10.01
N ASN A 330 -23.81 -7.11 -9.60
CA ASN A 330 -23.66 -7.86 -8.35
C ASN A 330 -22.41 -8.74 -8.37
N THR A 331 -22.05 -9.35 -9.51
CA THR A 331 -20.84 -10.17 -9.61
C THR A 331 -19.58 -9.32 -9.56
N GLN A 332 -19.58 -8.13 -10.16
CA GLN A 332 -18.48 -7.17 -10.01
C GLN A 332 -18.37 -6.68 -8.56
N GLN A 333 -19.50 -6.39 -7.91
CA GLN A 333 -19.54 -6.00 -6.50
C GLN A 333 -19.15 -7.13 -5.55
N ASP A 334 -19.60 -8.36 -5.79
CA ASP A 334 -19.29 -9.54 -4.98
C ASP A 334 -17.85 -9.97 -5.23
N ALA A 335 -17.34 -9.88 -6.46
CA ALA A 335 -15.92 -10.05 -6.74
C ALA A 335 -15.11 -8.98 -6.00
N ALA A 336 -15.55 -7.71 -6.00
CA ALA A 336 -14.92 -6.67 -5.23
C ALA A 336 -14.91 -7.02 -3.74
N LYS A 337 -16.06 -7.42 -3.15
CA LYS A 337 -16.20 -7.88 -1.76
C LYS A 337 -15.29 -9.06 -1.41
N GLU A 338 -15.29 -10.12 -2.21
CA GLU A 338 -14.48 -11.33 -2.00
C GLU A 338 -12.98 -11.06 -2.23
N SER A 339 -12.66 -10.13 -3.11
CA SER A 339 -11.29 -9.62 -3.31
C SER A 339 -10.82 -8.74 -2.15
N VAL A 340 -11.74 -8.14 -1.38
CA VAL A 340 -11.44 -7.47 -0.09
C VAL A 340 -11.09 -8.51 0.98
N VAL A 341 -11.78 -9.66 0.99
CA VAL A 341 -11.50 -10.78 1.92
C VAL A 341 -10.16 -11.48 1.59
N THR A 342 -9.70 -11.41 0.34
CA THR A 342 -8.42 -12.00 -0.13
C THR A 342 -7.32 -10.98 -0.47
N GLY A 343 -7.49 -9.69 -0.13
CA GLY A 343 -6.43 -8.69 -0.19
C GLY A 343 -6.04 -8.17 -1.58
N SER A 344 -6.89 -8.30 -2.59
CA SER A 344 -6.64 -7.88 -3.97
C SER A 344 -7.81 -7.09 -4.55
N HIS A 345 -8.04 -5.84 -4.13
CA HIS A 345 -8.96 -4.97 -4.87
C HIS A 345 -8.57 -4.92 -6.35
N THR A 346 -9.51 -4.74 -7.30
CA THR A 346 -9.40 -4.17 -8.68
C THR A 346 -10.05 -2.76 -8.71
N VAL A 347 -9.40 -1.76 -9.33
CA VAL A 347 -9.86 -0.36 -9.46
C VAL A 347 -9.64 -0.02 -10.93
N GLU A 348 -10.72 0.35 -11.62
CA GLU A 348 -10.69 0.88 -12.98
C GLU A 348 -9.80 2.13 -12.98
N VAL A 349 -8.66 2.03 -13.68
CA VAL A 349 -7.79 3.17 -13.95
C VAL A 349 -8.38 3.92 -15.14
N ASP A 350 -8.77 5.16 -14.92
CA ASP A 350 -9.08 6.08 -15.99
C ASP A 350 -7.82 6.24 -16.86
N ALA A 351 -7.87 5.74 -18.10
CA ALA A 351 -6.70 5.62 -18.98
C ALA A 351 -6.15 6.97 -19.47
N SER A 352 -6.68 8.09 -18.96
CA SER A 352 -6.28 9.45 -19.30
C SER A 352 -5.18 10.04 -18.41
N SER A 353 -4.77 9.37 -17.33
CA SER A 353 -3.74 9.91 -16.41
C SER A 353 -2.37 9.21 -16.48
N GLN A 354 -2.06 8.47 -17.55
CA GLN A 354 -0.73 7.87 -17.74
C GLN A 354 0.36 8.88 -18.14
N GLU A 355 0.01 10.14 -18.36
CA GLU A 355 0.97 11.24 -18.52
C GLU A 355 1.02 12.08 -17.24
N ASP A 356 1.84 11.67 -16.27
CA ASP A 356 2.69 12.55 -15.44
C ASP A 356 3.19 11.84 -14.16
N GLY A 357 4.32 11.11 -14.26
CA GLY A 357 5.36 11.02 -13.21
C GLY A 357 5.04 10.60 -11.76
N ILE A 358 3.81 10.21 -11.39
CA ILE A 358 3.37 9.89 -10.03
C ILE A 358 3.24 8.35 -9.87
N ASN A 359 4.35 7.69 -9.53
CA ASN A 359 4.48 6.22 -9.53
C ASN A 359 4.03 5.52 -8.22
N GLY A 360 2.73 5.28 -7.99
CA GLY A 360 2.22 4.48 -6.85
C GLY A 360 1.87 3.02 -7.19
N THR A 361 1.77 2.13 -6.19
CA THR A 361 1.06 0.85 -6.37
C THR A 361 -0.45 1.07 -6.39
N ARG A 362 -1.20 0.04 -6.74
CA ARG A 362 -2.66 0.12 -6.72
C ARG A 362 -3.26 0.16 -5.30
N TYR A 363 -2.54 -0.36 -4.31
CA TYR A 363 -2.88 -0.18 -2.91
C TYR A 363 -2.70 1.28 -2.50
N ASP A 364 -1.61 1.95 -2.95
CA ASP A 364 -1.40 3.37 -2.68
C ASP A 364 -2.56 4.22 -3.20
N VAL A 365 -3.06 3.94 -4.40
CA VAL A 365 -4.22 4.64 -4.98
C VAL A 365 -5.49 4.38 -4.17
N THR A 366 -5.75 3.12 -3.82
CA THR A 366 -6.91 2.72 -3.00
C THR A 366 -6.89 3.39 -1.63
N ASP A 367 -5.74 3.41 -0.96
CA ASP A 367 -5.58 4.01 0.37
C ASP A 367 -5.81 5.52 0.32
N MET A 368 -5.26 6.20 -0.70
CA MET A 368 -5.45 7.65 -0.88
C MET A 368 -6.90 8.01 -1.20
N ASP A 369 -7.58 7.25 -2.07
CA ASP A 369 -8.99 7.47 -2.39
C ASP A 369 -9.90 7.21 -1.18
N ARG A 370 -9.63 6.14 -0.43
CA ARG A 370 -10.32 5.83 0.82
C ARG A 370 -10.20 6.97 1.82
N MET A 371 -9.01 7.58 1.95
CA MET A 371 -8.76 8.71 2.83
C MET A 371 -9.22 10.06 2.26
N GLY A 372 -9.77 10.09 1.04
CA GLY A 372 -10.19 11.31 0.36
C GLY A 372 -9.04 12.25 -0.01
N LYS A 373 -7.80 11.74 -0.07
CA LYS A 373 -6.60 12.54 -0.33
C LYS A 373 -6.17 12.44 -1.79
N THR A 374 -5.89 13.58 -2.40
CA THR A 374 -5.26 13.63 -3.73
C THR A 374 -3.75 13.38 -3.62
N GLN A 375 -3.19 12.53 -4.47
CA GLN A 375 -1.75 12.29 -4.53
C GLN A 375 -1.01 13.51 -5.10
N GLN A 376 -0.25 14.22 -4.26
CA GLN A 376 0.50 15.43 -4.65
C GLN A 376 2.01 15.21 -4.75
N PHE A 377 2.54 14.24 -4.00
CA PHE A 377 3.96 13.90 -3.98
C PHE A 377 4.31 12.77 -4.96
N LYS A 378 5.57 12.72 -5.38
CA LYS A 378 6.07 11.64 -6.22
C LYS A 378 6.49 10.45 -5.35
N ARG A 379 5.86 9.29 -5.55
CA ARG A 379 6.28 8.04 -4.92
C ARG A 379 7.57 7.51 -5.56
N ASN A 380 8.72 7.89 -5.01
CA ASN A 380 10.05 7.55 -5.51
C ASN A 380 10.89 6.74 -4.51
N ILE A 381 10.42 6.58 -3.26
CA ILE A 381 11.13 5.83 -2.22
C ILE A 381 10.69 4.37 -2.27
N GLN A 382 11.65 3.46 -2.50
CA GLN A 382 11.44 2.01 -2.44
C GLN A 382 11.48 1.48 -1.00
N SER A 383 11.02 0.26 -0.78
CA SER A 383 10.91 -0.37 0.55
C SER A 383 12.20 -0.36 1.38
N PHE A 384 13.31 -0.81 0.82
CA PHE A 384 14.61 -0.82 1.51
C PHE A 384 15.15 0.61 1.75
N ALA A 385 14.88 1.52 0.82
CA ALA A 385 15.25 2.93 0.97
C ALA A 385 14.43 3.62 2.07
N ALA A 386 13.17 3.24 2.28
CA ALA A 386 12.34 3.73 3.40
C ALA A 386 12.87 3.25 4.76
N LEU A 387 13.30 1.98 4.86
CA LEU A 387 13.95 1.46 6.06
C LEU A 387 15.28 2.19 6.33
N SER A 388 16.09 2.39 5.29
CA SER A 388 17.36 3.12 5.37
C SER A 388 17.14 4.57 5.82
N PHE A 389 16.16 5.26 5.22
CA PHE A 389 15.74 6.61 5.62
C PHE A 389 15.37 6.64 7.11
N SER A 390 14.52 5.70 7.55
CA SER A 390 14.06 5.62 8.94
C SER A 390 15.22 5.40 9.91
N ALA A 391 16.13 4.49 9.58
CA ALA A 391 17.28 4.16 10.43
C ALA A 391 18.29 5.32 10.56
N VAL A 392 18.63 5.97 9.43
CA VAL A 392 19.57 7.10 9.40
C VAL A 392 18.94 8.37 9.98
N LEU A 393 17.64 8.59 9.81
CA LEU A 393 16.96 9.73 10.45
C LEU A 393 16.98 9.58 11.97
N GLN A 394 16.68 8.39 12.49
CA GLN A 394 16.58 8.18 13.92
C GLN A 394 17.93 8.34 14.65
N SER A 395 19.04 7.91 14.02
CA SER A 395 20.41 8.03 14.57
C SER A 395 20.53 7.73 16.09
N THR A 396 19.84 6.70 16.57
CA THR A 396 19.72 6.40 18.01
C THR A 396 21.06 6.19 18.68
N TRP A 397 21.99 5.50 18.02
CA TRP A 397 23.28 5.18 18.63
C TRP A 397 24.18 6.41 18.73
N GLU A 398 24.02 7.39 17.83
CA GLU A 398 24.66 8.68 17.94
C GLU A 398 24.00 9.48 19.06
N TYR A 399 22.68 9.67 19.00
CA TYR A 399 21.96 10.50 19.96
C TYR A 399 22.10 10.00 21.41
N ILE A 400 22.13 8.68 21.66
CA ILE A 400 22.34 8.16 23.02
C ILE A 400 23.72 8.53 23.58
N MET A 401 24.73 8.71 22.73
CA MET A 401 26.04 9.23 23.13
C MET A 401 26.02 10.75 23.29
N LEU A 402 25.30 11.46 22.42
CA LEU A 402 25.26 12.92 22.44
C LEU A 402 24.41 13.47 23.60
N SER A 403 23.52 12.66 24.16
CA SER A 403 22.64 13.01 25.29
C SER A 403 22.84 12.09 26.50
N ASP A 404 24.07 11.66 26.77
CA ASP A 404 24.40 10.76 27.89
C ASP A 404 24.52 11.46 29.25
N TYR A 405 24.61 12.80 29.26
CA TYR A 405 24.77 13.62 30.47
C TYR A 405 23.71 13.34 31.54
N GLU A 406 22.42 13.46 31.22
CA GLU A 406 21.34 13.31 32.21
C GLU A 406 21.32 11.89 32.81
N GLY A 407 21.52 10.87 31.98
CA GLY A 407 21.50 9.48 32.44
C GLY A 407 22.73 9.09 33.26
N LEU A 408 23.89 9.70 32.99
CA LEU A 408 25.10 9.58 33.81
C LEU A 408 24.96 10.34 35.13
N GLN A 409 24.42 11.56 35.10
CA GLN A 409 24.16 12.38 36.27
C GLN A 409 23.19 11.68 37.24
N ASP A 410 22.09 11.17 36.70
CA ASP A 410 21.00 10.57 37.45
C ASP A 410 20.90 9.06 37.25
N GLY A 411 22.06 8.41 37.34
CA GLY A 411 22.12 6.96 37.29
C GLY A 411 23.51 6.35 37.38
N GLY A 412 24.56 7.13 37.09
CA GLY A 412 25.91 6.60 36.90
C GLY A 412 25.95 5.57 35.78
N LEU A 413 26.94 4.67 35.81
CA LEU A 413 27.11 3.68 34.76
C LEU A 413 25.93 2.70 34.68
N ALA A 414 25.54 2.11 35.82
CA ALA A 414 24.49 1.10 35.85
C ALA A 414 23.11 1.71 35.58
N GLY A 415 22.83 2.91 36.10
CA GLY A 415 21.56 3.60 35.86
C GLY A 415 21.38 3.91 34.40
N MET A 416 22.38 4.49 33.73
CA MET A 416 22.31 4.77 32.29
C MET A 416 22.05 3.51 31.45
N LEU A 417 22.71 2.38 31.76
CA LEU A 417 22.46 1.13 31.05
C LEU A 417 21.03 0.61 31.24
N TRP A 418 20.59 0.45 32.48
CA TRP A 418 19.32 -0.20 32.76
C TRP A 418 18.14 0.68 32.34
N THR A 419 18.25 2.00 32.55
CA THR A 419 17.25 2.97 32.06
C THR A 419 17.04 2.82 30.57
N TYR A 420 18.13 2.77 29.80
CA TYR A 420 18.06 2.50 28.38
C TYR A 420 17.36 1.17 28.05
N VAL A 421 17.71 0.08 28.73
CA VAL A 421 17.11 -1.24 28.45
C VAL A 421 15.59 -1.24 28.64
N TRP A 422 15.08 -0.77 29.79
CA TRP A 422 13.63 -0.79 29.98
C TRP A 422 12.92 0.25 29.12
N SER A 423 13.57 1.40 28.85
CA SER A 423 12.99 2.42 27.98
C SER A 423 12.91 1.93 26.53
N ALA A 424 13.91 1.23 26.04
CA ALA A 424 13.90 0.62 24.71
C ALA A 424 12.82 -0.47 24.58
N ILE A 425 12.57 -1.26 25.63
CA ILE A 425 11.48 -2.24 25.64
C ILE A 425 10.11 -1.54 25.65
N GLY A 426 9.94 -0.54 26.52
CA GLY A 426 8.71 0.25 26.63
C GLY A 426 8.36 0.97 25.33
N PHE A 427 9.35 1.65 24.72
CA PHE A 427 9.19 2.28 23.40
C PHE A 427 8.91 1.24 22.32
N GLY A 428 9.46 0.04 22.39
CA GLY A 428 9.15 -1.04 21.44
C GLY A 428 7.64 -1.29 21.31
N PHE A 429 6.89 -1.24 22.42
CA PHE A 429 5.43 -1.34 22.39
C PHE A 429 4.74 -0.12 21.77
N ILE A 430 5.28 1.09 21.98
CA ILE A 430 4.84 2.30 21.28
C ILE A 430 5.02 2.12 19.77
N ILE A 431 6.22 1.71 19.35
CA ILE A 431 6.59 1.61 17.93
C ILE A 431 5.71 0.62 17.19
N VAL A 432 5.48 -0.57 17.75
CA VAL A 432 4.59 -1.54 17.08
C VAL A 432 3.14 -1.04 17.00
N SER A 433 2.69 -0.23 17.97
CA SER A 433 1.35 0.38 17.95
C SER A 433 1.23 1.46 16.88
N ILE A 434 2.26 2.31 16.76
CA ILE A 434 2.37 3.33 15.71
C ILE A 434 2.42 2.68 14.33
N SER A 435 3.21 1.63 14.17
CA SER A 435 3.28 0.87 12.91
C SER A 435 1.92 0.27 12.53
N GLU A 436 1.15 -0.25 13.48
CA GLU A 436 -0.20 -0.74 13.18
C GLU A 436 -1.10 0.40 12.65
N MET A 437 -1.08 1.57 13.30
CA MET A 437 -1.82 2.77 12.84
C MET A 437 -1.35 3.25 11.46
N ALA A 438 -0.04 3.29 11.23
CA ALA A 438 0.54 3.68 9.95
C ALA A 438 0.19 2.69 8.83
N SER A 439 -0.02 1.40 9.15
CA SER A 439 -0.50 0.42 8.17
C SER A 439 -1.97 0.61 7.81
N MET A 440 -2.80 0.96 8.81
CA MET A 440 -4.23 1.23 8.62
C MET A 440 -4.50 2.52 7.84
N ALA A 441 -3.69 3.55 8.10
CA ALA A 441 -3.84 4.89 7.54
C ALA A 441 -2.48 5.47 7.14
N PRO A 442 -1.92 5.05 5.98
CA PRO A 442 -0.60 5.46 5.52
C PRO A 442 -0.65 6.86 4.88
N THR A 443 -0.73 7.90 5.72
CA THR A 443 -0.74 9.30 5.30
C THR A 443 0.28 10.15 6.04
N SER A 444 0.76 11.21 5.38
CA SER A 444 1.74 12.15 5.94
C SER A 444 1.25 12.87 7.20
N GLY A 445 -0.07 12.86 7.47
CA GLY A 445 -0.67 13.45 8.66
C GLY A 445 -0.37 12.69 9.97
N GLY A 446 0.01 11.41 9.92
CA GLY A 446 0.41 10.65 11.11
C GLY A 446 -0.61 10.72 12.26
N GLN A 447 -0.15 11.13 13.44
CA GLN A 447 -0.89 11.07 14.71
C GLN A 447 -2.25 11.76 14.67
N TYR A 448 -2.34 12.99 14.13
CA TYR A 448 -3.61 13.71 14.14
C TYR A 448 -4.64 13.10 13.18
N HIS A 449 -4.15 12.51 12.08
CA HIS A 449 -4.99 11.79 11.15
C HIS A 449 -5.52 10.50 11.78
N TRP A 450 -4.65 9.74 12.46
CA TRP A 450 -5.05 8.55 13.22
C TRP A 450 -6.06 8.87 14.32
N VAL A 451 -5.86 9.97 15.05
CA VAL A 451 -6.85 10.44 16.03
C VAL A 451 -8.16 10.77 15.33
N SER A 452 -8.12 11.49 14.19
CA SER A 452 -9.34 11.76 13.44
C SER A 452 -10.03 10.48 12.98
N GLU A 453 -9.28 9.45 12.61
CA GLU A 453 -9.85 8.22 12.08
C GLU A 453 -10.45 7.35 13.19
N PHE A 454 -9.78 7.24 14.33
CA PHE A 454 -10.09 6.29 15.40
C PHE A 454 -10.90 6.88 16.56
N ALA A 455 -10.86 8.19 16.80
CA ALA A 455 -11.62 8.82 17.88
C ALA A 455 -13.14 8.66 17.70
N SER A 456 -13.90 8.79 18.78
CA SER A 456 -15.36 8.78 18.68
C SER A 456 -15.87 10.01 17.90
N PRO A 457 -16.95 9.88 17.11
CA PRO A 457 -17.44 10.97 16.25
C PRO A 457 -17.68 12.30 17.01
N ARG A 458 -18.08 12.21 18.29
CA ARG A 458 -18.33 13.38 19.15
C ARG A 458 -17.08 14.20 19.45
N TYR A 459 -15.93 13.55 19.64
CA TYR A 459 -14.69 14.20 20.09
C TYR A 459 -13.62 14.30 19.00
N GLN A 460 -13.84 13.64 17.87
CA GLN A 460 -12.91 13.50 16.77
C GLN A 460 -12.29 14.82 16.28
N LYS A 461 -13.12 15.82 15.98
CA LYS A 461 -12.66 17.13 15.47
C LYS A 461 -11.78 17.85 16.48
N PHE A 462 -12.18 17.86 17.76
CA PHE A 462 -11.43 18.49 18.84
C PHE A 462 -10.10 17.77 19.12
N LEU A 463 -10.16 16.44 19.34
CA LEU A 463 -8.98 15.65 19.67
C LEU A 463 -7.95 15.68 18.56
N SER A 464 -8.36 15.50 17.30
CA SER A 464 -7.43 15.55 16.16
C SER A 464 -6.79 16.93 16.01
N TYR A 465 -7.54 18.02 16.22
CA TYR A 465 -6.98 19.36 16.14
C TYR A 465 -5.90 19.62 17.19
N VAL A 466 -6.18 19.29 18.45
CA VAL A 466 -5.20 19.46 19.56
C VAL A 466 -3.98 18.55 19.35
N THR A 467 -4.19 17.30 18.94
CA THR A 467 -3.10 16.39 18.58
C THR A 467 -2.25 16.94 17.43
N GLY A 468 -2.86 17.55 16.41
CA GLY A 468 -2.15 18.17 15.30
C GLY A 468 -1.23 19.31 15.75
N TRP A 469 -1.72 20.20 16.62
CA TRP A 469 -0.89 21.28 17.19
C TRP A 469 0.27 20.76 18.03
N MET A 470 0.03 19.76 18.89
CA MET A 470 1.09 19.19 19.72
C MET A 470 2.09 18.38 18.90
N SER A 471 1.64 17.71 17.83
CA SER A 471 2.52 17.08 16.86
C SER A 471 3.40 18.12 16.15
N VAL A 472 2.83 19.24 15.65
CA VAL A 472 3.64 20.33 15.05
C VAL A 472 4.67 20.85 16.05
N LEU A 473 4.27 21.09 17.31
CA LEU A 473 5.18 21.54 18.36
C LEU A 473 6.36 20.57 18.56
N ALA A 474 6.08 19.27 18.66
CA ALA A 474 7.10 18.25 18.83
C ALA A 474 8.14 18.26 17.70
N TRP A 475 7.67 18.22 16.45
CA TRP A 475 8.55 18.19 15.28
C TRP A 475 9.35 19.50 15.08
N GLN A 476 8.76 20.65 15.40
CA GLN A 476 9.48 21.93 15.35
C GLN A 476 10.54 22.02 16.45
N ALA A 477 10.20 21.59 17.68
CA ALA A 477 11.15 21.52 18.79
C ALA A 477 12.31 20.57 18.50
N GLY A 478 12.02 19.37 17.97
CA GLY A 478 13.05 18.40 17.58
C GLY A 478 14.00 18.89 16.49
N THR A 479 13.49 19.65 15.52
CA THR A 479 14.32 20.22 14.45
C THR A 479 15.30 21.26 15.00
N ALA A 480 14.82 22.09 15.94
CA ALA A 480 15.65 23.07 16.61
C ALA A 480 16.69 22.39 17.53
N SER A 481 16.29 21.41 18.33
CA SER A 481 17.18 20.74 19.29
C SER A 481 18.29 19.94 18.61
N GLY A 482 17.99 19.22 17.52
CA GLY A 482 19.01 18.49 16.78
C GLY A 482 20.04 19.40 16.08
N SER A 483 19.58 20.54 15.56
CA SER A 483 20.47 21.55 14.96
C SER A 483 21.35 22.23 16.03
N PHE A 484 20.79 22.45 17.22
CA PHE A 484 21.53 22.97 18.36
C PHE A 484 22.63 22.05 18.82
N LEU A 485 22.30 20.77 19.06
CA LEU A 485 23.25 19.75 19.49
C LEU A 485 24.43 19.66 18.50
N THR A 486 24.14 19.67 17.20
CA THR A 486 25.18 19.68 16.16
C THR A 486 26.08 20.92 16.28
N GLY A 487 25.50 22.10 16.48
CA GLY A 487 26.25 23.35 16.60
C GLY A 487 27.12 23.44 17.85
N THR A 488 26.60 23.00 19.01
CA THR A 488 27.33 23.03 20.28
C THR A 488 28.40 21.95 20.37
N ILE A 489 28.23 20.78 19.72
CA ILE A 489 29.32 19.80 19.61
C ILE A 489 30.47 20.35 18.76
N ILE A 490 30.18 21.05 17.66
CA ILE A 490 31.22 21.74 16.86
C ILE A 490 31.95 22.77 17.74
N GLN A 491 31.22 23.50 18.58
CA GLN A 491 31.80 24.42 19.55
C GLN A 491 32.68 23.70 20.58
N GLY A 492 32.24 22.55 21.11
CA GLY A 492 33.04 21.73 22.03
C GLY A 492 34.34 21.23 21.41
N LEU A 493 34.35 20.88 20.11
CA LEU A 493 35.58 20.53 19.39
C LEU A 493 36.57 21.69 19.27
N ILE A 494 36.10 22.93 19.26
CA ILE A 494 36.98 24.11 19.32
C ILE A 494 37.64 24.17 20.70
N SER A 495 36.89 23.97 21.78
CA SER A 495 37.41 23.92 23.15
C SER A 495 38.46 22.82 23.36
N VAL A 496 38.30 21.65 22.72
CA VAL A 496 39.30 20.56 22.74
C VAL A 496 40.64 21.00 22.14
N ARG A 497 40.61 21.88 21.13
CA ARG A 497 41.82 22.31 20.40
C ARG A 497 42.44 23.57 20.99
N ASP A 498 41.63 24.49 21.50
CA ASP A 498 42.06 25.75 22.10
C ASP A 498 41.54 25.85 23.55
N PRO A 499 42.39 25.54 24.54
CA PRO A 499 42.02 25.65 25.96
C PRO A 499 41.68 27.06 26.43
N ASN A 500 41.98 28.11 25.64
CA ASN A 500 41.64 29.49 25.99
C ASN A 500 40.32 29.95 25.36
N TYR A 501 39.67 29.08 24.59
CA TYR A 501 38.37 29.38 24.00
C TYR A 501 37.28 29.32 25.07
N ASP A 502 36.62 30.45 25.30
CA ASP A 502 35.47 30.56 26.21
C ASP A 502 34.17 30.50 25.39
N PRO A 503 33.49 29.34 25.35
CA PRO A 503 32.31 29.15 24.51
C PRO A 503 31.15 30.03 25.00
N THR A 504 30.62 30.87 24.10
CA THR A 504 29.46 31.71 24.40
C THR A 504 28.22 31.29 23.61
N GLY A 505 27.03 31.53 24.18
CA GLY A 505 25.76 31.08 23.57
C GLY A 505 25.52 31.62 22.16
N TRP A 506 25.91 32.86 21.87
CA TRP A 506 25.73 33.45 20.52
C TRP A 506 26.60 32.78 19.45
N GLN A 507 27.81 32.31 19.80
CA GLN A 507 28.67 31.55 18.88
C GLN A 507 28.01 30.21 18.54
N GLY A 508 27.49 29.50 19.56
CA GLY A 508 26.71 28.28 19.38
C GLY A 508 25.52 28.51 18.44
N THR A 509 24.73 29.57 18.67
CA THR A 509 23.59 29.94 17.81
C THR A 509 24.00 30.16 16.34
N LEU A 510 25.17 30.72 16.05
CA LEU A 510 25.65 30.87 14.67
C LEU A 510 25.94 29.52 14.00
N PHE A 511 26.46 28.54 14.73
CA PHE A 511 26.62 27.18 14.19
C PHE A 511 25.26 26.51 13.95
N VAL A 512 24.26 26.77 14.80
CA VAL A 512 22.88 26.33 14.55
C VAL A 512 22.34 26.93 13.25
N PHE A 513 22.55 28.23 13.01
CA PHE A 513 22.16 28.86 11.74
C PHE A 513 22.87 28.23 10.54
N ALA A 514 24.16 27.90 10.65
CA ALA A 514 24.88 27.19 9.60
C ALA A 514 24.24 25.82 9.31
N MET A 515 23.87 25.06 10.34
CA MET A 515 23.18 23.77 10.20
C MET A 515 21.80 23.92 9.55
N ILE A 516 21.02 24.93 9.95
CA ILE A 516 19.71 25.24 9.36
C ILE A 516 19.85 25.58 7.87
N LEU A 517 20.86 26.36 7.48
CA LEU A 517 21.12 26.70 6.07
C LEU A 517 21.47 25.45 5.24
N ILE A 518 22.24 24.52 5.81
CA ILE A 518 22.52 23.21 5.19
C ILE A 518 21.21 22.44 5.02
N ALA A 519 20.40 22.32 6.08
CA ALA A 519 19.12 21.62 6.04
C ALA A 519 18.17 22.22 5.00
N PHE A 520 18.09 23.55 4.92
CA PHE A 520 17.32 24.30 3.93
C PHE A 520 17.76 23.96 2.50
N PHE A 521 19.07 24.06 2.22
CA PHE A 521 19.61 23.81 0.90
C PHE A 521 19.34 22.38 0.43
N PHE A 522 19.64 21.38 1.26
CA PHE A 522 19.44 19.98 0.89
C PHE A 522 17.96 19.60 0.77
N ASN A 523 17.07 20.17 1.58
CA ASN A 523 15.64 19.88 1.49
C ASN A 523 14.96 20.47 0.25
N ILE A 524 15.47 21.58 -0.31
CA ILE A 524 14.89 22.20 -1.51
C ILE A 524 15.59 21.77 -2.79
N TYR A 525 16.93 21.71 -2.78
CA TYR A 525 17.74 21.48 -3.98
C TYR A 525 18.36 20.08 -4.01
N GLY A 526 18.57 19.46 -2.85
CA GLY A 526 19.20 18.14 -2.70
C GLY A 526 18.23 16.95 -2.58
N ALA A 527 16.92 17.16 -2.49
CA ALA A 527 15.94 16.10 -2.16
C ALA A 527 16.03 14.88 -3.09
N GLY A 528 16.15 15.08 -4.41
CA GLY A 528 16.28 14.00 -5.39
C GLY A 528 17.63 13.26 -5.35
N PHE A 529 18.66 13.87 -4.78
CA PHE A 529 19.96 13.24 -4.53
C PHE A 529 19.92 12.40 -3.25
N MET A 530 19.35 12.94 -2.17
CA MET A 530 19.16 12.24 -0.89
C MET A 530 18.41 10.91 -1.06
N ALA A 531 17.33 10.90 -1.85
CA ALA A 531 16.57 9.69 -2.13
C ALA A 531 17.39 8.57 -2.83
N ARG A 532 18.42 8.94 -3.62
CA ARG A 532 19.29 7.99 -4.33
C ARG A 532 20.44 7.48 -3.47
N MET A 533 20.80 8.19 -2.41
CA MET A 533 21.93 7.85 -1.55
C MET A 533 21.57 7.00 -0.34
N GLN A 534 20.30 6.69 -0.10
CA GLN A 534 19.87 6.07 1.17
C GLN A 534 20.65 4.82 1.58
N ASN A 535 20.97 3.95 0.61
CA ASN A 535 21.73 2.72 0.91
C ASN A 535 23.19 3.03 1.29
N VAL A 536 23.80 4.05 0.68
CA VAL A 536 25.16 4.51 1.03
C VAL A 536 25.15 5.17 2.40
N LEU A 537 24.10 5.93 2.72
CA LEU A 537 23.93 6.55 4.03
C LEU A 537 23.79 5.49 5.13
N LEU A 538 22.99 4.44 4.90
CA LEU A 538 22.88 3.33 5.85
C LEU A 538 24.20 2.55 6.02
N ALA A 539 24.94 2.31 4.93
CA ALA A 539 26.26 1.68 5.03
C ALA A 539 27.25 2.54 5.82
N THR A 540 27.21 3.86 5.60
CA THR A 540 28.05 4.84 6.32
C THR A 540 27.68 4.88 7.81
N HIS A 541 26.38 4.89 8.12
CA HIS A 541 25.85 4.83 9.50
C HIS A 541 26.42 3.65 10.29
N VAL A 542 26.32 2.44 9.72
CA VAL A 542 26.84 1.22 10.36
C VAL A 542 28.37 1.19 10.40
N PHE A 543 29.04 1.72 9.37
CA PHE A 543 30.50 1.80 9.35
C PHE A 543 31.04 2.76 10.42
N CYS A 544 30.44 3.95 10.57
CA CYS A 544 30.78 4.90 11.64
C CYS A 544 30.62 4.26 13.02
N TRP A 545 29.50 3.57 13.25
CA TRP A 545 29.26 2.82 14.48
C TRP A 545 30.37 1.80 14.77
N LEU A 546 30.76 1.01 13.76
CA LEU A 546 31.80 -0.01 13.91
C LEU A 546 33.15 0.62 14.28
N VAL A 547 33.51 1.74 13.65
CA VAL A 547 34.77 2.45 13.93
C VAL A 547 34.80 2.93 15.39
N VAL A 548 33.72 3.55 15.87
CA VAL A 548 33.63 4.04 17.25
C VAL A 548 33.75 2.87 18.24
N VAL A 549 32.95 1.82 18.07
CA VAL A 549 32.96 0.65 18.97
C VAL A 549 34.34 -0.01 19.02
N VAL A 550 34.93 -0.32 17.85
CA VAL A 550 36.25 -0.97 17.80
C VAL A 550 37.33 -0.09 18.42
N THR A 551 37.30 1.22 18.17
CA THR A 551 38.32 2.14 18.70
C THR A 551 38.28 2.18 20.22
N LEU A 552 37.09 2.27 20.83
CA LEU A 552 36.95 2.30 22.27
C LEU A 552 37.37 0.98 22.93
N TRP A 553 36.94 -0.17 22.40
CA TRP A 553 37.35 -1.47 22.96
C TRP A 553 38.84 -1.74 22.86
N VAL A 554 39.53 -1.17 21.87
CA VAL A 554 40.96 -1.40 21.65
C VAL A 554 41.84 -0.39 22.38
N LEU A 555 41.43 0.88 22.44
CA LEU A 555 42.29 1.98 22.91
C LEU A 555 41.86 2.58 24.26
N ALA A 556 40.59 2.47 24.64
CA ALA A 556 40.12 3.10 25.89
C ALA A 556 40.51 2.27 27.12
N PRO A 557 40.78 2.91 28.26
CA PRO A 557 40.84 2.23 29.55
C PRO A 557 39.43 1.73 29.93
N LEU A 558 39.32 0.43 30.21
CA LEU A 558 38.02 -0.23 30.45
C LEU A 558 37.75 -0.45 31.95
N GLN A 559 36.52 -0.15 32.36
CA GLN A 559 36.00 -0.42 33.70
C GLN A 559 35.70 -1.91 33.92
N PRO A 560 35.77 -2.40 35.17
CA PRO A 560 35.30 -3.75 35.48
C PRO A 560 33.79 -3.87 35.26
N ALA A 561 33.34 -5.05 34.82
CA ALA A 561 31.93 -5.31 34.55
C ALA A 561 31.01 -5.02 35.74
N GLU A 562 31.50 -5.26 36.97
CA GLU A 562 30.75 -4.92 38.19
C GLU A 562 30.39 -3.43 38.23
N ALA A 563 31.33 -2.53 37.93
CA ALA A 563 31.06 -1.10 37.91
C ALA A 563 29.96 -0.75 36.88
N VAL A 564 30.05 -1.31 35.68
CA VAL A 564 29.09 -1.01 34.59
C VAL A 564 27.68 -1.54 34.90
N PHE A 565 27.56 -2.73 35.49
CA PHE A 565 26.25 -3.36 35.69
C PHE A 565 25.59 -3.06 37.04
N THR A 566 26.35 -2.63 38.06
CA THR A 566 25.84 -2.52 39.44
C THR A 566 26.13 -1.18 40.13
N LYS A 567 27.03 -0.33 39.62
CA LYS A 567 27.34 0.96 40.25
C LYS A 567 26.35 2.05 39.82
N PHE A 568 25.44 2.39 40.73
CA PHE A 568 24.51 3.50 40.58
C PHE A 568 25.00 4.74 41.33
N GLU A 569 24.85 5.91 40.72
CA GLU A 569 25.29 7.19 41.26
C GLU A 569 24.18 8.24 41.13
N ASN A 570 24.20 9.25 42.01
CA ASN A 570 23.17 10.27 42.13
C ASN A 570 23.82 11.65 42.26
N PHE A 571 24.22 12.23 41.13
CA PHE A 571 24.79 13.55 41.06
C PHE A 571 23.71 14.65 40.97
N GLY A 572 22.46 14.32 40.64
CA GLY A 572 21.33 15.26 40.64
C GLY A 572 20.72 15.55 42.01
N GLY A 573 21.20 14.91 43.09
CA GLY A 573 20.86 15.26 44.48
C GLY A 573 19.53 14.69 44.99
N TRP A 574 18.93 13.72 44.30
CA TRP A 574 17.61 13.18 44.65
C TRP A 574 17.59 12.39 45.96
N SER A 575 16.42 12.29 46.59
CA SER A 575 16.28 11.64 47.90
C SER A 575 16.43 10.12 47.90
N SER A 576 16.34 9.47 46.73
CA SER A 576 16.49 8.01 46.61
C SER A 576 16.99 7.63 45.22
N MET A 577 17.75 6.53 45.15
CA MET A 577 18.27 6.02 43.86
C MET A 577 17.15 5.62 42.90
N GLY A 578 16.02 5.13 43.43
CA GLY A 578 14.85 4.82 42.63
C GLY A 578 14.26 6.05 41.94
N LEU A 579 14.26 7.22 42.60
CA LEU A 579 13.84 8.48 41.97
C LEU A 579 14.90 8.95 40.98
N THR A 580 16.18 8.93 41.36
CA THR A 580 17.33 9.27 40.52
C THR A 580 17.22 8.61 39.15
N VAL A 581 17.15 7.28 39.09
CA VAL A 581 17.10 6.57 37.79
C VAL A 581 15.82 6.83 36.98
N MET A 582 14.73 7.25 37.62
CA MET A 582 13.51 7.66 36.90
C MET A 582 13.63 9.06 36.30
N VAL A 583 14.50 9.91 36.82
CA VAL A 583 14.82 11.22 36.22
C VAL A 583 15.83 11.03 35.08
N GLY A 584 16.91 10.28 35.32
CA GLY A 584 17.95 10.03 34.32
C GLY A 584 17.48 9.28 33.06
N GLN A 585 16.32 8.61 33.09
CA GLN A 585 15.79 7.91 31.92
C GLN A 585 15.40 8.84 30.75
N LEU A 586 15.32 10.16 30.96
CA LEU A 586 14.98 11.11 29.89
C LEU A 586 15.98 11.04 28.72
N ALA A 587 17.28 10.88 29.01
CA ALA A 587 18.31 10.60 28.01
C ALA A 587 17.95 9.38 27.13
N ALA A 588 17.55 8.28 27.75
CA ALA A 588 17.19 7.05 27.04
C ALA A 588 15.91 7.21 26.21
N ILE A 589 14.91 7.93 26.75
CA ILE A 589 13.69 8.27 26.04
C ILE A 589 14.04 9.11 24.81
N TYR A 590 14.84 10.16 24.99
CA TYR A 590 15.27 11.05 23.91
C TYR A 590 15.93 10.29 22.75
N GLY A 591 16.85 9.36 23.04
CA GLY A 591 17.47 8.52 22.02
C GLY A 591 16.49 7.63 21.23
N CYS A 592 15.34 7.29 21.81
CA CYS A 592 14.31 6.44 21.19
C CYS A 592 13.26 7.21 20.36
N LEU A 593 13.33 8.55 20.29
CA LEU A 593 12.35 9.37 19.57
C LEU A 593 12.38 9.19 18.04
N SER A 594 11.45 9.86 17.37
CA SER A 594 11.48 10.12 15.91
C SER A 594 11.26 8.91 15.00
N CYS A 595 10.90 7.76 15.56
CA CYS A 595 10.69 6.52 14.80
C CYS A 595 9.54 6.61 13.78
N ASP A 596 8.55 7.46 14.04
CA ASP A 596 7.38 7.68 13.20
C ASP A 596 7.63 8.67 12.06
N ALA A 597 8.85 9.22 11.93
CA ALA A 597 9.23 10.16 10.87
C ALA A 597 8.87 9.67 9.46
N THR A 598 8.98 8.35 9.26
CA THR A 598 8.68 7.67 8.00
C THR A 598 7.18 7.69 7.67
N ALA A 599 6.29 7.77 8.67
CA ALA A 599 4.86 7.96 8.44
C ALA A 599 4.57 9.31 7.77
N HIS A 600 5.30 10.36 8.15
CA HIS A 600 5.19 11.68 7.53
C HIS A 600 5.67 11.71 6.06
N MET A 601 6.44 10.70 5.63
CA MET A 601 6.88 10.51 4.24
C MET A 601 6.08 9.45 3.48
N SER A 602 4.97 8.95 4.04
CA SER A 602 4.17 7.88 3.43
C SER A 602 3.67 8.20 2.02
N GLU A 603 3.37 9.47 1.70
CA GLU A 603 2.96 9.88 0.34
C GLU A 603 4.09 9.83 -0.70
N GLU A 604 5.36 9.70 -0.29
CA GLU A 604 6.56 9.55 -1.14
C GLU A 604 7.07 8.09 -1.22
N ILE A 605 6.53 7.19 -0.39
CA ILE A 605 6.91 5.77 -0.32
C ILE A 605 5.97 4.93 -1.19
N LYS A 606 6.53 4.01 -1.97
CA LYS A 606 5.74 3.06 -2.75
C LYS A 606 5.22 1.91 -1.87
N ASP A 607 3.96 1.53 -2.02
CA ASP A 607 3.24 0.53 -1.20
C ASP A 607 3.27 0.88 0.30
N ALA A 608 2.85 2.11 0.62
CA ALA A 608 3.05 2.75 1.92
C ALA A 608 2.39 1.99 3.08
N GLY A 609 1.15 1.51 2.91
CA GLY A 609 0.44 0.71 3.93
C GLY A 609 1.15 -0.58 4.35
N ARG A 610 2.12 -1.05 3.55
CA ARG A 610 2.97 -2.20 3.88
C ARG A 610 4.37 -1.80 4.33
N TYR A 611 5.04 -0.89 3.63
CA TYR A 611 6.46 -0.63 3.88
C TYR A 611 6.76 0.46 4.89
N VAL A 612 5.87 1.44 5.09
CA VAL A 612 5.99 2.40 6.19
C VAL A 612 6.04 1.70 7.56
N PRO A 613 5.09 0.81 7.91
CA PRO A 613 5.11 0.15 9.23
C PRO A 613 6.30 -0.80 9.40
N ILE A 614 6.75 -1.45 8.32
CA ILE A 614 7.96 -2.29 8.33
C ILE A 614 9.19 -1.43 8.58
N ALA A 615 9.32 -0.29 7.90
CA ALA A 615 10.43 0.63 8.06
C ALA A 615 10.50 1.18 9.49
N ILE A 616 9.39 1.68 10.03
CA ILE A 616 9.29 2.18 11.42
C ILE A 616 9.74 1.10 12.41
N THR A 617 9.16 -0.11 12.30
CA THR A 617 9.40 -1.19 13.26
C THR A 617 10.85 -1.69 13.23
N TRP A 618 11.35 -2.06 12.05
CA TRP A 618 12.66 -2.71 11.95
C TRP A 618 13.82 -1.73 12.05
N SER A 619 13.64 -0.47 11.65
CA SER A 619 14.66 0.56 11.90
C SER A 619 14.82 0.80 13.40
N TYR A 620 13.72 0.92 14.14
CA TYR A 620 13.76 1.08 15.60
C TYR A 620 14.52 -0.06 16.28
N PHE A 621 14.13 -1.32 16.03
CA PHE A 621 14.78 -2.45 16.71
C PHE A 621 16.25 -2.62 16.31
N ALA A 622 16.59 -2.37 15.04
CA ALA A 622 17.98 -2.39 14.61
C ALA A 622 18.81 -1.31 15.32
N ASN A 623 18.31 -0.07 15.33
CA ASN A 623 18.98 1.05 16.01
C ASN A 623 19.03 0.87 17.52
N ALA A 624 18.00 0.32 18.15
CA ALA A 624 18.00 0.04 19.58
C ALA A 624 19.08 -0.98 19.98
N ILE A 625 19.36 -1.96 19.11
CA ILE A 625 20.45 -2.92 19.31
C ILE A 625 21.82 -2.23 19.13
N LEU A 626 22.00 -1.44 18.06
CA LEU A 626 23.24 -0.69 17.84
C LEU A 626 23.56 0.27 18.99
N ALA A 627 22.53 0.98 19.47
CA ALA A 627 22.62 1.88 20.60
C ALA A 627 22.92 1.15 21.91
N LEU A 628 22.34 -0.03 22.16
CA LEU A 628 22.68 -0.83 23.34
C LEU A 628 24.17 -1.20 23.36
N VAL A 629 24.71 -1.63 22.22
CA VAL A 629 26.11 -2.06 22.12
C VAL A 629 27.07 -0.88 22.26
N VAL A 630 26.79 0.27 21.61
CA VAL A 630 27.65 1.45 21.77
C VAL A 630 27.54 2.02 23.19
N LEU A 631 26.36 1.98 23.81
CA LEU A 631 26.17 2.43 25.18
C LEU A 631 26.99 1.57 26.15
N ILE A 632 26.89 0.24 26.07
CA ILE A 632 27.73 -0.66 26.88
C ILE A 632 29.21 -0.32 26.65
N THR A 633 29.63 -0.16 25.39
CA THR A 633 31.01 0.19 25.05
C THR A 633 31.46 1.49 25.70
N MET A 634 30.63 2.53 25.65
CA MET A 634 30.88 3.84 26.27
C MET A 634 30.98 3.76 27.79
N LEU A 635 30.07 3.02 28.43
CA LEU A 635 30.07 2.87 29.89
C LEU A 635 31.30 2.10 30.38
N PHE A 636 31.73 1.08 29.64
CA PHE A 636 33.02 0.42 29.91
C PHE A 636 34.19 1.38 29.71
N ALA A 637 34.14 2.25 28.70
CA ALA A 637 35.19 3.20 28.38
C ALA A 637 35.17 4.49 29.24
N THR A 638 34.30 4.62 30.25
CA THR A 638 34.16 5.81 31.10
C THR A 638 34.84 5.58 32.45
N PRO A 639 36.06 6.14 32.70
CA PRO A 639 36.78 5.84 33.93
C PRO A 639 36.24 6.54 35.17
N SER A 640 35.66 7.72 34.99
CA SER A 640 35.13 8.57 36.05
C SER A 640 33.89 9.28 35.52
N VAL A 641 32.74 9.00 36.13
CA VAL A 641 31.47 9.64 35.78
C VAL A 641 31.52 11.11 36.15
N GLU A 642 32.03 11.45 37.34
CA GLU A 642 32.14 12.82 37.82
C GLU A 642 33.03 13.68 36.90
N ASP A 643 34.20 13.19 36.49
CA ASP A 643 35.08 13.92 35.57
C ASP A 643 34.45 14.09 34.18
N SER A 644 33.67 13.09 33.73
CA SER A 644 32.98 13.17 32.45
C SER A 644 31.84 14.21 32.43
N LEU A 645 31.14 14.37 33.56
CA LEU A 645 30.09 15.38 33.73
C LEU A 645 30.67 16.79 33.86
N ASN A 646 31.88 16.92 34.39
CA ASN A 646 32.58 18.18 34.59
C ASN A 646 33.53 18.55 33.43
N ASP A 647 33.52 17.82 32.31
CA ASP A 647 34.40 18.12 31.18
C ASP A 647 34.04 19.45 30.52
N ASP A 648 35.06 20.28 30.25
CA ASP A 648 34.89 21.63 29.69
C ASP A 648 34.15 21.68 28.34
N THR A 649 34.03 20.56 27.62
CA THR A 649 33.24 20.54 26.39
C THR A 649 31.74 20.47 26.63
N GLY A 650 31.30 20.15 27.86
CA GLY A 650 29.88 19.93 28.20
C GLY A 650 29.30 18.61 27.68
N PHE A 651 30.14 17.69 27.20
CA PHE A 651 29.71 16.43 26.58
C PHE A 651 30.52 15.24 27.10
N PRO A 652 29.93 14.38 27.96
CA PRO A 652 30.63 13.23 28.55
C PRO A 652 31.25 12.29 27.51
N PHE A 653 30.61 12.09 26.36
CA PHE A 653 31.18 11.22 25.34
C PHE A 653 32.52 11.73 24.76
N ILE A 654 32.73 13.05 24.72
CA ILE A 654 34.01 13.63 24.26
C ILE A 654 35.09 13.36 25.29
N TYR A 655 34.77 13.43 26.59
CA TYR A 655 35.68 13.03 27.66
C TYR A 655 36.15 11.58 27.48
N VAL A 656 35.23 10.64 27.18
CA VAL A 656 35.58 9.23 26.91
C VAL A 656 36.55 9.12 25.72
N PHE A 657 36.34 9.90 24.66
CA PHE A 657 37.28 9.94 23.54
C PHE A 657 38.66 10.50 23.94
N LYS A 658 38.73 11.52 24.80
CA LYS A 658 40.00 12.04 25.32
C LYS A 658 40.77 10.99 26.13
N GLN A 659 40.08 10.05 26.78
CA GLN A 659 40.72 8.94 27.50
C GLN A 659 41.25 7.85 26.55
N ALA A 660 40.63 7.68 25.39
CA ALA A 660 41.00 6.63 24.43
C ALA A 660 42.08 7.07 23.42
N THR A 661 42.16 8.37 23.10
CA THR A 661 42.99 8.84 21.99
C THR A 661 43.49 10.28 22.18
N ASN A 662 44.44 10.68 21.32
CA ASN A 662 44.96 12.04 21.31
C ASN A 662 43.97 13.03 20.67
N THR A 663 44.27 14.33 20.75
CA THR A 663 43.42 15.43 20.21
C THR A 663 42.99 15.21 18.75
N ALA A 664 43.88 14.68 17.90
CA ALA A 664 43.54 14.43 16.49
C ALA A 664 42.54 13.28 16.36
N GLY A 665 42.68 12.23 17.16
CA GLY A 665 41.72 11.13 17.21
C GLY A 665 40.38 11.53 17.82
N VAL A 666 40.35 12.36 18.88
CA VAL A 666 39.11 12.93 19.44
C VAL A 666 38.33 13.68 18.36
N ASN A 667 39.00 14.56 17.62
CA ASN A 667 38.41 15.30 16.52
C ASN A 667 37.90 14.37 15.41
N GLY A 668 38.69 13.34 15.05
CA GLY A 668 38.33 12.36 14.04
C GLY A 668 37.09 11.53 14.40
N LEU A 669 37.04 10.99 15.62
CA LEU A 669 35.91 10.18 16.11
C LEU A 669 34.64 11.03 16.25
N THR A 670 34.77 12.24 16.78
CA THR A 670 33.62 13.15 16.91
C THR A 670 33.10 13.56 15.52
N ALA A 671 33.99 13.81 14.55
CA ALA A 671 33.57 14.08 13.17
C ALA A 671 32.86 12.89 12.50
N ILE A 672 33.30 11.66 12.79
CA ILE A 672 32.66 10.41 12.32
C ILE A 672 31.22 10.28 12.84
N ILE A 673 30.92 10.81 14.03
CA ILE A 673 29.55 10.88 14.60
C ILE A 673 28.77 12.07 14.02
N LEU A 674 29.40 13.25 13.92
CA LEU A 674 28.74 14.46 13.43
C LEU A 674 28.23 14.34 11.99
N ILE A 675 28.93 13.61 11.12
CA ILE A 675 28.52 13.45 9.71
C ILE A 675 27.13 12.78 9.60
N PRO A 676 26.91 11.57 10.16
CA PRO A 676 25.57 10.96 10.24
C PRO A 676 24.53 11.87 10.92
N VAL A 677 24.89 12.57 12.00
CA VAL A 677 23.96 13.45 12.74
C VAL A 677 23.52 14.66 11.89
N ILE A 678 24.42 15.26 11.11
CA ILE A 678 24.07 16.32 10.15
C ILE A 678 23.08 15.77 9.11
N ILE A 679 23.32 14.57 8.59
CA ILE A 679 22.43 13.91 7.64
C ILE A 679 21.06 13.63 8.29
N SER A 680 21.04 13.08 9.51
CA SER A 680 19.84 12.85 10.31
C SER A 680 19.03 14.15 10.45
N ASN A 681 19.65 15.26 10.82
CA ASN A 681 18.97 16.57 10.94
C ASN A 681 18.37 17.07 9.61
N ILE A 682 19.04 16.83 8.48
CA ILE A 682 18.48 17.15 7.14
C ILE A 682 17.20 16.34 6.89
N LEU A 683 17.24 15.04 7.18
CA LEU A 683 16.09 14.13 7.00
C LEU A 683 14.96 14.45 7.99
N PHE A 684 15.29 14.77 9.24
CA PHE A 684 14.34 15.16 10.28
C PHE A 684 13.58 16.43 9.87
N ASN A 685 14.29 17.47 9.42
CA ASN A 685 13.65 18.69 8.90
C ASN A 685 12.75 18.40 7.68
N ALA A 686 13.10 17.41 6.85
CA ALA A 686 12.25 16.97 5.75
C ALA A 686 10.90 16.46 6.26
N SER A 687 10.91 15.55 7.25
CA SER A 687 9.71 15.02 7.89
C SER A 687 8.91 16.08 8.64
N THR A 688 9.57 16.96 9.39
CA THR A 688 8.93 18.12 10.06
C THR A 688 8.15 18.98 9.06
N ALA A 689 8.74 19.27 7.90
CA ALA A 689 8.06 20.04 6.86
C ALA A 689 6.84 19.31 6.28
N ARG A 690 6.87 17.97 6.13
CA ARG A 690 5.71 17.18 5.64
C ARG A 690 4.60 17.10 6.68
N GLN A 691 4.96 16.95 7.94
CA GLN A 691 4.01 16.95 9.04
C GLN A 691 3.30 18.31 9.15
N THR A 692 4.08 19.40 9.13
CA THR A 692 3.54 20.78 9.19
C THR A 692 2.68 21.09 7.97
N PHE A 693 3.14 20.68 6.78
CA PHE A 693 2.36 20.75 5.55
C PHE A 693 1.02 20.02 5.64
N SER A 694 1.02 18.78 6.14
CA SER A 694 -0.19 17.94 6.17
C SER A 694 -1.26 18.55 7.07
N PHE A 695 -0.86 19.01 8.26
CA PHE A 695 -1.80 19.66 9.17
C PHE A 695 -2.31 21.00 8.61
N ALA A 696 -1.46 21.76 7.91
CA ALA A 696 -1.89 22.96 7.19
C ALA A 696 -2.84 22.65 6.02
N ARG A 697 -2.62 21.56 5.28
CA ARG A 697 -3.48 21.11 4.17
C ARG A 697 -4.90 20.88 4.63
N ASP A 698 -5.04 20.30 5.82
CA ASP A 698 -6.34 20.07 6.46
C ASP A 698 -6.87 21.30 7.22
N ARG A 699 -6.30 22.49 6.99
CA ARG A 699 -6.68 23.79 7.61
C ARG A 699 -6.51 23.83 9.13
N GLY A 700 -5.58 23.03 9.67
CA GLY A 700 -5.25 22.99 11.09
C GLY A 700 -4.50 24.22 11.61
N LEU A 701 -3.69 24.85 10.75
CA LEU A 701 -2.84 26.00 11.08
C LEU A 701 -3.37 27.33 10.52
N PRO A 702 -3.00 28.48 11.13
CA PRO A 702 -3.16 29.78 10.50
C PRO A 702 -2.33 29.86 9.22
N PHE A 703 -2.75 30.69 8.26
CA PHE A 703 -2.09 30.81 6.95
C PHE A 703 -1.95 29.48 6.18
N SER A 704 -2.87 28.54 6.42
CA SER A 704 -2.92 27.22 5.80
C SER A 704 -2.72 27.25 4.28
N ASN A 705 -3.35 28.20 3.59
CA ASN A 705 -3.24 28.36 2.14
C ASN A 705 -1.79 28.59 1.64
N TRP A 706 -0.96 29.26 2.44
CA TRP A 706 0.44 29.47 2.10
C TRP A 706 1.30 28.26 2.51
N ILE A 707 1.11 27.75 3.73
CA ILE A 707 1.90 26.63 4.26
C ILE A 707 1.66 25.35 3.45
N ALA A 708 0.40 25.06 3.11
CA ALA A 708 0.00 23.86 2.38
C ALA A 708 0.25 23.93 0.86
N LYS A 709 0.96 24.94 0.35
CA LYS A 709 1.23 25.04 -1.09
C LYS A 709 2.41 24.13 -1.48
N VAL A 710 2.18 23.26 -2.46
CA VAL A 710 3.22 22.41 -3.08
C VAL A 710 3.80 23.10 -4.31
N ASP A 711 5.13 23.11 -4.44
CA ASP A 711 5.82 23.58 -5.65
C ASP A 711 5.59 22.58 -6.81
N GLU A 712 5.04 23.04 -7.93
CA GLU A 712 4.65 22.17 -9.05
C GLU A 712 5.83 21.48 -9.74
N LYS A 713 7.01 22.13 -9.77
CA LYS A 713 8.20 21.64 -10.46
C LYS A 713 8.96 20.64 -9.60
N ARG A 714 9.10 20.95 -8.32
CA ARG A 714 9.85 20.13 -7.35
C ARG A 714 8.99 19.04 -6.71
N LYS A 715 7.66 19.23 -6.69
CA LYS A 715 6.70 18.41 -5.93
C LYS A 715 7.08 18.35 -4.45
N LEU A 716 7.41 19.49 -3.85
CA LEU A 716 7.83 19.63 -2.44
C LEU A 716 7.06 20.78 -1.77
N PRO A 717 6.80 20.74 -0.45
CA PRO A 717 6.14 21.82 0.28
C PRO A 717 7.17 22.87 0.71
N VAL A 718 7.66 23.66 -0.26
CA VAL A 718 8.77 24.62 -0.05
C VAL A 718 8.44 25.65 1.05
N ASN A 719 7.19 26.09 1.15
CA ASN A 719 6.77 27.05 2.17
C ASN A 719 6.84 26.47 3.59
N SER A 720 6.45 25.20 3.76
CA SER A 720 6.62 24.50 5.05
C SER A 720 8.08 24.34 5.42
N ILE A 721 8.97 24.05 4.45
CA ILE A 721 10.41 23.95 4.70
C ILE A 721 10.96 25.30 5.18
N ILE A 722 10.61 26.39 4.50
CA ILE A 722 11.01 27.76 4.91
C ILE A 722 10.52 28.06 6.32
N LEU A 723 9.25 27.77 6.61
CA LEU A 723 8.65 28.03 7.92
C LEU A 723 9.37 27.26 9.03
N SER A 724 9.64 25.96 8.84
CA SER A 724 10.38 25.16 9.83
C SER A 724 11.78 25.73 10.09
N CYS A 725 12.52 26.11 9.05
CA CYS A 725 13.83 26.72 9.21
C CYS A 725 13.78 28.06 9.98
N ILE A 726 12.76 28.89 9.72
CA ILE A 726 12.55 30.15 10.45
C ILE A 726 12.23 29.88 11.92
N ILE A 727 11.34 28.92 12.21
CA ILE A 727 10.99 28.55 13.58
C ILE A 727 12.23 28.05 14.33
N SER A 728 13.02 27.15 13.73
CA SER A 728 14.26 26.67 14.35
C SER A 728 15.26 27.79 14.60
N ALA A 729 15.39 28.75 13.67
CA ALA A 729 16.26 29.91 13.86
C ALA A 729 15.78 30.78 15.04
N LEU A 730 14.49 31.08 15.12
CA LEU A 730 13.92 31.86 16.22
C LEU A 730 14.06 31.15 17.58
N LEU A 731 13.84 29.83 17.62
CA LEU A 731 14.02 29.05 18.85
C LEU A 731 15.49 29.03 19.30
N SER A 732 16.45 28.95 18.37
CA SER A 732 17.88 28.98 18.71
C SER A 732 18.39 30.32 19.26
N LEU A 733 17.62 31.41 19.11
CA LEU A 733 17.95 32.70 19.75
C LEU A 733 17.81 32.65 21.28
N ILE A 734 17.01 31.71 21.82
CA ILE A 734 16.84 31.51 23.26
C ILE A 734 18.20 31.22 23.93
N ASN A 735 19.08 30.47 23.23
CA ASN A 735 20.40 30.13 23.70
C ASN A 735 21.31 31.34 23.98
N ILE A 736 21.06 32.49 23.36
CA ILE A 736 21.81 33.73 23.65
C ILE A 736 21.52 34.21 25.08
N GLY A 737 20.28 34.02 25.55
CA GLY A 737 19.84 34.47 26.87
C GLY A 737 20.00 33.41 27.96
N SER A 738 19.72 32.15 27.65
CA SER A 738 19.80 31.05 28.62
C SER A 738 19.93 29.70 27.92
N GLU A 739 20.99 28.97 28.25
CA GLU A 739 21.20 27.59 27.82
C GLU A 739 20.15 26.66 28.42
N THR A 740 19.85 26.80 29.72
CA THR A 740 18.75 26.07 30.40
C THR A 740 17.42 26.20 29.66
N ALA A 741 17.05 27.43 29.26
CA ALA A 741 15.80 27.68 28.56
C ALA A 741 15.78 27.03 27.17
N PHE A 742 16.94 26.87 26.53
CA PHE A 742 17.05 26.13 25.28
C PHE A 742 17.01 24.61 25.51
N ASN A 743 17.72 24.07 26.51
CA ASN A 743 17.69 22.64 26.82
C ASN A 743 16.26 22.15 27.13
N ALA A 744 15.42 23.01 27.71
CA ALA A 744 13.99 22.75 27.86
C ALA A 744 13.23 22.46 26.54
N ILE A 745 13.78 22.83 25.37
CA ILE A 745 13.22 22.50 24.05
C ILE A 745 13.38 21.00 23.74
N VAL A 746 14.44 20.35 24.26
CA VAL A 746 14.63 18.89 24.17
C VAL A 746 13.51 18.17 24.92
N SER A 747 13.29 18.52 26.19
CA SER A 747 12.22 17.94 27.02
C SER A 747 10.84 18.29 26.45
N LEU A 748 10.68 19.47 25.85
CA LEU A 748 9.46 19.88 25.14
C LEU A 748 9.13 18.98 23.95
N ASN A 749 10.14 18.60 23.15
CA ASN A 749 9.96 17.65 22.05
C ASN A 749 9.40 16.32 22.58
N VAL A 750 10.03 15.76 23.62
CA VAL A 750 9.58 14.52 24.27
C VAL A 750 8.14 14.65 24.78
N ALA A 751 7.85 15.69 25.54
CA ALA A 751 6.54 15.92 26.13
C ALA A 751 5.44 16.05 25.06
N ALA A 752 5.67 16.88 24.04
CA ALA A 752 4.71 17.12 22.97
C ALA A 752 4.46 15.86 22.13
N LEU A 753 5.51 15.09 21.85
CA LEU A 753 5.39 13.84 21.10
C LEU A 753 4.64 12.77 21.92
N MET A 754 5.02 12.56 23.19
CA MET A 754 4.34 11.61 24.08
C MET A 754 2.87 11.96 24.27
N PHE A 755 2.53 13.25 24.37
CA PHE A 755 1.15 13.70 24.42
C PHE A 755 0.38 13.29 23.14
N SER A 756 0.96 13.54 21.96
CA SER A 756 0.33 13.18 20.68
C SER A 756 0.11 11.67 20.55
N TYR A 757 1.08 10.85 20.98
CA TYR A 757 0.99 9.39 20.99
C TYR A 757 -0.06 8.88 21.98
N SER A 758 -0.16 9.51 23.16
CA SER A 758 -1.14 9.11 24.16
C SER A 758 -2.56 9.23 23.61
N ILE A 759 -2.87 10.33 22.92
CA ILE A 759 -4.19 10.53 22.32
C ILE A 759 -4.41 9.55 21.15
N SER A 760 -3.47 9.39 20.22
CA SER A 760 -3.65 8.46 19.09
C SER A 760 -3.83 7.02 19.53
N MET A 761 -3.02 6.55 20.48
CA MET A 761 -3.09 5.18 21.00
C MET A 761 -4.36 4.95 21.82
N SER A 762 -4.78 5.90 22.66
CA SER A 762 -6.04 5.78 23.41
C SER A 762 -7.25 5.70 22.46
N CYS A 763 -7.26 6.46 21.36
CA CYS A 763 -8.31 6.39 20.35
C CYS A 763 -8.35 5.04 19.64
N LEU A 764 -7.18 4.50 19.28
CA LEU A 764 -7.07 3.17 18.69
C LEU A 764 -7.57 2.08 19.66
N ILE A 765 -7.12 2.11 20.91
CA ILE A 765 -7.52 1.15 21.95
C ILE A 765 -9.03 1.20 22.16
N TRP A 766 -9.59 2.41 22.31
CA TRP A 766 -11.03 2.61 22.45
C TRP A 766 -11.78 1.99 21.27
N ARG A 767 -11.36 2.26 20.04
CA ARG A 767 -12.03 1.73 18.85
C ARG A 767 -11.89 0.21 18.72
N LYS A 768 -10.73 -0.38 19.07
CA LYS A 768 -10.53 -1.83 19.12
C LYS A 768 -11.44 -2.53 20.14
N ILE A 769 -11.70 -1.89 21.28
CA ILE A 769 -12.53 -2.47 22.34
C ILE A 769 -14.02 -2.35 22.02
N PHE A 770 -14.48 -1.17 21.57
CA PHE A 770 -15.90 -0.88 21.45
C PHE A 770 -16.46 -1.02 20.02
N HIS A 771 -15.64 -0.82 18.99
CA HIS A 771 -16.07 -0.82 17.59
C HIS A 771 -15.05 -1.49 16.64
N PRO A 772 -14.60 -2.73 16.92
CA PRO A 772 -13.52 -3.37 16.16
C PRO A 772 -13.82 -3.51 14.65
N HIS A 773 -15.09 -3.70 14.29
CA HIS A 773 -15.53 -3.83 12.89
C HIS A 773 -15.39 -2.54 12.06
N THR A 774 -15.18 -1.39 12.71
CA THR A 774 -15.05 -0.08 12.05
C THR A 774 -13.60 0.28 11.70
N LEU A 775 -12.63 -0.56 12.10
CA LEU A 775 -11.23 -0.33 11.80
C LEU A 775 -10.92 -0.80 10.37
N PRO A 776 -10.15 -0.01 9.59
CA PRO A 776 -9.67 -0.46 8.29
C PRO A 776 -8.72 -1.65 8.46
N PRO A 777 -8.63 -2.54 7.46
CA PRO A 777 -7.71 -3.67 7.51
C PRO A 777 -6.25 -3.18 7.52
N ALA A 778 -5.46 -3.68 8.46
CA ALA A 778 -4.02 -3.42 8.52
C ALA A 778 -3.27 -4.50 7.73
N ARG A 779 -2.46 -4.10 6.73
CA ARG A 779 -1.60 -5.03 5.97
C ARG A 779 -0.35 -5.46 6.76
N TRP A 780 0.00 -4.70 7.78
CA TRP A 780 0.96 -5.04 8.82
C TRP A 780 0.24 -4.86 10.16
N GLY A 781 0.19 -5.92 10.97
CA GLY A 781 -0.51 -5.87 12.24
C GLY A 781 -0.05 -6.97 13.18
N LEU A 782 -0.35 -6.77 14.46
CA LEU A 782 0.07 -7.65 15.56
C LEU A 782 -0.90 -8.84 15.79
N GLY A 783 -1.90 -8.99 14.90
CA GLY A 783 -2.94 -10.01 14.99
C GLY A 783 -3.62 -10.01 16.35
N ARG A 784 -3.74 -11.20 16.95
CA ARG A 784 -4.39 -11.40 18.26
C ARG A 784 -3.70 -10.67 19.42
N TYR A 785 -2.42 -10.34 19.29
CA TYR A 785 -1.65 -9.67 20.35
C TYR A 785 -1.71 -8.14 20.27
N GLY A 786 -2.34 -7.59 19.21
CA GLY A 786 -2.32 -6.15 18.97
C GLY A 786 -2.96 -5.33 20.09
N LEU A 787 -4.10 -5.76 20.64
CA LEU A 787 -4.73 -5.00 21.74
C LEU A 787 -3.84 -4.94 22.99
N ALA A 788 -3.21 -6.07 23.36
CA ALA A 788 -2.34 -6.13 24.53
C ALA A 788 -1.09 -5.24 24.35
N ALA A 789 -0.43 -5.33 23.19
CA ALA A 789 0.70 -4.48 22.88
C ALA A 789 0.34 -2.98 22.89
N ASN A 790 -0.83 -2.62 22.32
CA ASN A 790 -1.30 -1.25 22.31
C ASN A 790 -1.55 -0.73 23.73
N ILE A 791 -2.13 -1.53 24.63
CA ILE A 791 -2.36 -1.15 26.03
C ILE A 791 -1.03 -0.96 26.78
N ILE A 792 -0.09 -1.90 26.64
CA ILE A 792 1.23 -1.81 27.29
C ILE A 792 1.98 -0.57 26.80
N GLY A 793 1.99 -0.34 25.49
CA GLY A 793 2.62 0.84 24.90
C GLY A 793 1.97 2.12 25.39
N TRP A 794 0.64 2.17 25.51
CA TRP A 794 -0.07 3.37 25.99
C TRP A 794 0.24 3.68 27.46
N LEU A 795 0.33 2.66 28.32
CA LEU A 795 0.76 2.83 29.71
C LEU A 795 2.18 3.38 29.80
N TYR A 796 3.09 2.89 28.94
CA TYR A 796 4.46 3.41 28.88
C TYR A 796 4.52 4.84 28.33
N VAL A 797 3.70 5.22 27.34
CA VAL A 797 3.59 6.61 26.86
C VAL A 797 3.15 7.54 28.00
N LEU A 798 2.16 7.16 28.80
CA LEU A 798 1.71 7.97 29.94
C LEU A 798 2.80 8.13 30.99
N PHE A 799 3.56 7.07 31.24
CA PHE A 799 4.71 7.10 32.12
C PHE A 799 5.81 8.04 31.61
N ALA A 800 6.20 7.92 30.33
CA ALA A 800 7.18 8.80 29.71
C ALA A 800 6.73 10.28 29.68
N LEU A 801 5.44 10.53 29.41
CA LEU A 801 4.86 11.87 29.43
C LEU A 801 4.97 12.52 30.81
N PHE A 802 4.71 11.76 31.88
CA PHE A 802 4.86 12.28 33.25
C PHE A 802 6.28 12.73 33.54
N TRP A 803 7.28 11.90 33.20
CA TRP A 803 8.69 12.21 33.47
C TRP A 803 9.24 13.31 32.58
N SER A 804 8.70 13.53 31.37
CA SER A 804 9.16 14.57 30.45
C SER A 804 9.08 16.01 30.97
N PHE A 805 8.23 16.25 31.96
CA PHE A 805 8.08 17.56 32.63
C PHE A 805 8.82 17.65 33.97
N TRP A 806 9.47 16.56 34.40
CA TRP A 806 10.14 16.52 35.69
C TRP A 806 11.43 17.36 35.66
N PRO A 807 11.83 18.04 36.77
CA PRO A 807 13.11 18.73 36.85
C PRO A 807 14.29 17.77 36.69
N GLU A 808 15.41 18.25 36.15
CA GLU A 808 16.61 17.44 35.88
C GLU A 808 17.49 17.25 37.12
N SER A 809 17.39 18.12 38.13
CA SER A 809 18.13 18.01 39.39
C SER A 809 17.42 18.71 40.54
N THR A 810 17.88 18.46 41.77
CA THR A 810 17.37 19.08 42.99
C THR A 810 18.53 19.67 43.82
N PRO A 811 18.39 20.86 44.43
CA PRO A 811 17.18 21.68 44.54
C PRO A 811 16.73 22.33 43.23
N VAL A 812 15.41 22.47 43.07
CA VAL A 812 14.81 23.12 41.89
C VAL A 812 15.00 24.64 42.01
N THR A 813 15.72 25.20 41.04
CA THR A 813 16.03 26.63 40.88
C THR A 813 15.58 27.10 39.50
N THR A 814 15.77 28.37 39.16
CA THR A 814 15.50 28.86 37.79
C THR A 814 16.36 28.19 36.72
N GLU A 815 17.56 27.71 37.11
CA GLU A 815 18.53 27.06 36.21
C GLU A 815 18.34 25.53 36.14
N THR A 816 17.64 24.93 37.11
CA THR A 816 17.38 23.48 37.15
C THR A 816 15.89 23.13 36.94
N PHE A 817 15.04 24.15 36.78
CA PHE A 817 13.63 23.97 36.45
C PHE A 817 13.46 23.56 34.99
N ASN A 818 12.67 22.52 34.76
CA ASN A 818 12.33 22.08 33.41
C ASN A 818 11.25 23.01 32.81
N TRP A 819 11.70 24.01 32.06
CA TRP A 819 10.85 25.02 31.42
C TRP A 819 9.93 24.49 30.32
N SER A 820 10.07 23.21 29.92
CA SER A 820 9.25 22.61 28.86
C SER A 820 7.76 22.64 29.20
N VAL A 821 7.39 22.49 30.48
CA VAL A 821 5.99 22.51 30.93
C VAL A 821 5.33 23.86 30.65
N VAL A 822 6.07 24.96 30.82
CA VAL A 822 5.56 26.32 30.57
C VAL A 822 5.32 26.52 29.08
N ILE A 823 6.28 26.13 28.25
CA ILE A 823 6.18 26.27 26.79
C ILE A 823 5.05 25.36 26.26
N PHE A 824 4.99 24.11 26.73
CA PHE A 824 3.95 23.14 26.37
C PHE A 824 2.57 23.68 26.70
N VAL A 825 2.33 24.12 27.95
CA VAL A 825 1.03 24.66 28.37
C VAL A 825 0.68 25.92 27.59
N ALA A 826 1.64 26.81 27.32
CA ALA A 826 1.40 28.01 26.53
C ALA A 826 0.91 27.67 25.11
N VAL A 827 1.61 26.77 24.40
CA VAL A 827 1.20 26.35 23.05
C VAL A 827 -0.09 25.54 23.08
N PHE A 828 -0.30 24.73 24.12
CA PHE A 828 -1.56 24.01 24.32
C PHE A 828 -2.74 24.99 24.46
N LEU A 829 -2.62 26.04 25.28
CA LEU A 829 -3.64 27.08 25.41
C LEU A 829 -3.87 27.83 24.09
N VAL A 830 -2.81 28.11 23.33
CA VAL A 830 -2.91 28.68 21.98
C VAL A 830 -3.71 27.75 21.06
N SER A 831 -3.45 26.43 21.09
CA SER A 831 -4.20 25.45 20.31
C SER A 831 -5.70 25.45 20.66
N LEU A 832 -6.05 25.58 21.95
CA LEU A 832 -7.44 25.67 22.39
C LEU A 832 -8.10 26.97 21.92
N ALA A 833 -7.41 28.10 22.06
CA ALA A 833 -7.89 29.39 21.57
C ALA A 833 -8.12 29.34 20.05
N MET A 834 -7.16 28.78 19.30
CA MET A 834 -7.25 28.61 17.86
C MET A 834 -8.36 27.64 17.44
N TYR A 835 -8.65 26.61 18.25
CA TYR A 835 -9.80 25.75 18.02
C TYR A 835 -11.11 26.53 18.14
N VAL A 836 -11.26 27.38 19.17
CA VAL A 836 -12.47 28.20 19.36
C VAL A 836 -12.60 29.28 18.28
N VAL A 837 -11.50 29.90 17.83
CA VAL A 837 -11.54 30.98 16.84
C VAL A 837 -11.68 30.45 15.41
N GLN A 838 -10.84 29.49 15.02
CA GLN A 838 -10.71 29.00 13.64
C GLN A 838 -11.15 27.54 13.50
N GLY A 839 -10.62 26.64 14.34
CA GLY A 839 -10.74 25.20 14.16
C GLY A 839 -12.18 24.68 14.15
N ARG A 840 -13.04 25.16 15.05
CA ARG A 840 -14.45 24.73 15.12
C ARG A 840 -15.23 25.04 13.84
N HIS A 841 -14.82 26.09 13.12
CA HIS A 841 -15.54 26.62 11.94
C HIS A 841 -14.96 26.16 10.61
N HIS A 842 -13.62 25.97 10.52
CA HIS A 842 -12.94 25.77 9.23
C HIS A 842 -12.14 24.47 9.12
N TYR A 843 -11.83 23.80 10.23
CA TYR A 843 -11.10 22.53 10.24
C TYR A 843 -12.11 21.40 10.28
N ASP A 844 -12.12 20.53 9.29
CA ASP A 844 -12.86 19.27 9.34
C ASP A 844 -11.86 18.15 9.53
N GLY A 845 -12.06 17.34 10.56
CA GLY A 845 -11.12 16.27 10.89
C GLY A 845 -11.03 15.31 9.70
N PRO A 846 -9.83 14.91 9.25
CA PRO A 846 -9.64 14.18 7.98
C PRO A 846 -10.57 12.99 7.73
N VAL A 847 -11.11 12.36 8.78
CA VAL A 847 -12.09 11.27 8.60
C VAL A 847 -13.36 11.69 7.88
N THR A 848 -13.71 12.98 7.85
CA THR A 848 -14.87 13.44 7.08
C THR A 848 -14.68 13.23 5.58
N GLU A 849 -13.42 13.13 5.13
CA GLU A 849 -13.05 12.79 3.76
C GLU A 849 -12.86 11.27 3.59
N VAL A 850 -12.88 10.49 4.68
CA VAL A 850 -12.70 9.04 4.63
C VAL A 850 -13.99 8.36 4.18
N LYS A 851 -13.95 7.67 3.05
CA LYS A 851 -15.05 6.87 2.52
C LYS A 851 -15.15 5.56 3.31
N ARG A 852 -16.24 5.35 4.05
CA ARG A 852 -16.51 4.10 4.79
C ARG A 852 -17.50 3.21 4.03
N CYS A 853 -17.33 1.89 4.15
CA CYS A 853 -18.27 0.92 3.55
C CYS A 853 -19.71 1.02 4.08
N GLU A 854 -19.94 1.71 5.20
CA GLU A 854 -21.28 1.91 5.76
C GLU A 854 -22.02 3.12 5.15
N ASP A 855 -21.29 4.00 4.45
CA ASP A 855 -21.83 5.20 3.79
C ASP A 855 -22.05 5.01 2.27
N LEU A 856 -21.91 3.76 1.78
CA LEU A 856 -22.20 3.28 0.42
C LEU A 856 -23.24 2.15 0.51
#